data_AF-A0A7C1W4G9-F1
#
_entry.id   AF-A0A7C1W4G9-F1
#
_cell.length_a   1.000
_cell.length_b   1.000
_cell.length_c   1.000
_cell.angle_alpha   90.00
_cell.angle_beta   90.00
_cell.angle_gamma   90.00
#
_symmetry.space_group_name_H-M   'P 1'
#
loop_
_entity.id
_entity.type
_entity.pdbx_description
1 polymer ?
#
loop_
_entity_poly.entity_id
_entity_poly.type
_entity_poly.pdbx_seq_one_letter_code
_entity_poly.pdbx_strand_id
1 'polypeptide(L)'
;MHHFVFISEQNDFPVPADPKRARTGLKRWLSAAESTADERPGKVSRAAFDNPSLNRFLSGVFGNSPYLARLAARQPETLLEILENGPDAAFEAIIADIGHYRTQPEKSDGPGRFLRIVKNKVALITALADISGAWNLTSVTAALSRFAEAALSLATAHLLRRAAADGAIELAHEDAPERDSGLIVLGLGKLGGRELNYSSDVDLIVLFDAGRIRTRDREALQGQMARLARGLVRLMEERTADGYVFRMDLRLRPDPSSMPPAISVRAAETYYESLGQNWERAAMIKARPVAGDREAGGEFLDRLKPFIWRRNLDFAAIRDIHSIKRQINAHRGGGKIALNGHNVKLGRGGIREIEFFTQTQQLIWGGREPSLRAPGTVQTLRALAAGGQIKPEAARDLIGAYEYLRRTEHRLQMVNDEQTHSLPVDDAALNAFALFMGYARGAGSTVFANDILGHLRAVERHYARLFEKAPDLGLPETGNEPNAVSGNLVFTGGEPDPETLHTLEGLGFTNAATVDTVIRGWHRGRYRAVRSTRARELLSELMPAILKALGAAPDPNEAFIRFDEFLSRLPSGVQLFSMFHANPRLLILLVKIIGLAPRLSEHLSRRARVFESVLEPGFFDPLAATKTIALELTEDLNR
;
A
#
# COMPACT_ATOMS: atom_id res chain seq x y z
N MET A 1 -36.96 16.66 29.66
CA MET A 1 -36.85 16.07 28.32
C MET A 1 -35.37 15.76 28.12
N HIS A 2 -34.98 14.49 28.00
CA HIS A 2 -33.56 14.14 27.80
C HIS A 2 -33.09 14.76 26.48
N HIS A 3 -32.01 15.53 26.52
CA HIS A 3 -31.43 16.19 25.36
C HIS A 3 -30.33 15.29 24.78
N PHE A 4 -30.49 14.84 23.54
CA PHE A 4 -29.52 13.98 22.86
C PHE A 4 -28.73 14.80 21.85
N VAL A 5 -27.42 14.89 22.03
CA VAL A 5 -26.61 16.05 21.60
C VAL A 5 -26.29 16.11 20.09
N PHE A 6 -26.46 15.02 19.33
CA PHE A 6 -26.02 14.98 17.92
C PHE A 6 -27.05 14.47 16.90
N ILE A 7 -28.29 14.19 17.32
CA ILE A 7 -29.34 13.67 16.43
C ILE A 7 -30.41 14.75 16.26
N SER A 8 -30.38 15.42 15.10
CA SER A 8 -31.39 16.42 14.72
C SER A 8 -32.55 15.75 13.95
N GLU A 9 -33.75 16.32 14.04
CA GLU A 9 -34.93 15.87 13.27
C GLU A 9 -34.76 16.03 11.75
N GLN A 10 -33.78 16.85 11.31
CA GLN A 10 -33.55 17.19 9.91
C GLN A 10 -32.53 16.28 9.21
N ASN A 11 -31.93 15.33 9.92
CA ASN A 11 -30.94 14.42 9.32
C ASN A 11 -31.64 13.26 8.59
N ASP A 12 -31.30 13.08 7.31
CA ASP A 12 -31.72 11.90 6.53
C ASP A 12 -30.92 10.65 6.98
N PHE A 13 -31.48 9.92 7.93
CA PHE A 13 -30.92 8.66 8.40
C PHE A 13 -31.22 7.50 7.44
N PRO A 14 -30.31 6.51 7.34
CA PRO A 14 -30.55 5.35 6.49
C PRO A 14 -31.82 4.61 6.93
N VAL A 15 -32.58 4.12 5.96
CA VAL A 15 -33.78 3.34 6.22
C VAL A 15 -33.37 1.89 6.52
N PRO A 16 -33.98 1.17 7.49
CA PRO A 16 -33.65 -0.22 7.75
C PRO A 16 -33.99 -1.10 6.54
N ALA A 17 -32.97 -1.71 5.93
CA ALA A 17 -33.20 -2.72 4.90
C ALA A 17 -33.93 -3.96 5.46
N ASP A 18 -33.66 -4.32 6.71
CA ASP A 18 -34.34 -5.39 7.45
C ASP A 18 -35.06 -4.83 8.70
N PRO A 19 -36.36 -4.48 8.59
CA PRO A 19 -37.13 -3.95 9.71
C PRO A 19 -37.29 -4.94 10.88
N LYS A 20 -37.26 -6.26 10.62
CA LYS A 20 -37.37 -7.27 11.69
C LYS A 20 -36.08 -7.30 12.51
N ARG A 21 -34.93 -7.19 11.85
CA ARG A 21 -33.61 -7.07 12.49
C ARG A 21 -33.49 -5.79 13.30
N ALA A 22 -33.95 -4.66 12.75
CA ALA A 22 -33.97 -3.40 13.48
C ALA A 22 -34.71 -3.52 14.83
N ARG A 23 -35.95 -4.05 14.80
CA ARG A 23 -36.76 -4.27 16.02
C ARG A 23 -36.07 -5.22 17.00
N THR A 24 -35.49 -6.31 16.51
CA THR A 24 -34.76 -7.27 17.36
C THR A 24 -33.53 -6.63 18.01
N GLY A 25 -32.76 -5.84 17.25
CA GLY A 25 -31.59 -5.13 17.74
C GLY A 25 -31.94 -4.13 18.84
N LEU A 26 -32.97 -3.31 18.61
CA LEU A 26 -33.46 -2.35 19.61
C LEU A 26 -33.90 -3.04 20.91
N LYS A 27 -34.69 -4.12 20.82
CA LYS A 27 -35.12 -4.88 22.01
C LYS A 27 -33.95 -5.47 22.78
N ARG A 28 -32.95 -6.02 22.07
CA ARG A 28 -31.75 -6.59 22.70
C ARG A 28 -30.92 -5.53 23.42
N TRP A 29 -30.74 -4.37 22.79
CA TRP A 29 -30.05 -3.26 23.44
C TRP A 29 -30.80 -2.77 24.69
N LEU A 30 -32.11 -2.55 24.59
CA LEU A 30 -32.92 -2.11 25.73
C LEU A 30 -32.85 -3.12 26.89
N SER A 31 -33.04 -4.42 26.59
CA SER A 31 -32.94 -5.48 27.61
C SER A 31 -31.56 -5.54 28.24
N ALA A 32 -30.48 -5.37 27.47
CA ALA A 32 -29.13 -5.33 28.01
C ALA A 32 -28.91 -4.11 28.93
N ALA A 33 -29.39 -2.94 28.54
CA ALA A 33 -29.30 -1.72 29.34
C ALA A 33 -30.16 -1.80 30.62
N GLU A 34 -31.29 -2.50 30.60
CA GLU A 34 -32.11 -2.74 31.81
C GLU A 34 -31.51 -3.79 32.75
N SER A 35 -30.58 -4.60 32.26
CA SER A 35 -29.91 -5.65 33.04
C SER A 35 -28.62 -5.17 33.70
N THR A 36 -28.22 -3.90 33.50
CA THR A 36 -27.05 -3.33 34.17
C THR A 36 -27.33 -3.15 35.67
N ALA A 37 -26.28 -3.20 36.49
CA ALA A 37 -26.42 -3.01 37.94
C ALA A 37 -26.89 -1.59 38.32
N ASP A 38 -26.60 -0.60 37.48
CA ASP A 38 -27.11 0.77 37.60
C ASP A 38 -28.51 0.86 36.94
N GLU A 39 -29.45 1.56 37.57
CA GLU A 39 -30.77 1.83 37.00
C GLU A 39 -30.74 2.91 35.91
N ARG A 40 -29.72 3.78 35.90
CA ARG A 40 -29.61 4.89 34.96
C ARG A 40 -29.59 4.39 33.50
N PRO A 41 -28.78 3.40 33.10
CA PRO A 41 -28.79 2.89 31.73
C PRO A 41 -30.15 2.45 31.22
N GLY A 42 -30.92 1.73 32.05
CA GLY A 42 -32.29 1.32 31.71
C GLY A 42 -33.22 2.51 31.52
N LYS A 43 -33.20 3.49 32.44
CA LYS A 43 -34.05 4.70 32.35
C LYS A 43 -33.76 5.53 31.11
N VAL A 44 -32.49 5.81 30.83
CA VAL A 44 -32.08 6.61 29.66
C VAL A 44 -32.36 5.86 28.36
N SER A 45 -32.13 4.54 28.31
CA SER A 45 -32.42 3.73 27.13
C SER A 45 -33.90 3.68 26.78
N ARG A 46 -34.80 3.66 27.77
CA ARG A 46 -36.26 3.80 27.54
C ARG A 46 -36.60 5.17 26.96
N ALA A 47 -36.09 6.24 27.57
CA ALA A 47 -36.30 7.60 27.06
C ALA A 47 -35.77 7.78 25.63
N ALA A 48 -34.64 7.15 25.30
CA ALA A 48 -34.07 7.13 23.97
C ALA A 48 -34.91 6.30 22.97
N PHE A 49 -35.46 5.16 23.42
CA PHE A 49 -36.35 4.31 22.63
C PHE A 49 -37.66 5.02 22.25
N ASP A 50 -38.20 5.82 23.17
CA ASP A 50 -39.44 6.58 22.98
C ASP A 50 -39.24 7.86 22.15
N ASN A 51 -38.00 8.31 21.96
CA ASN A 51 -37.68 9.45 21.10
C ASN A 51 -37.78 9.04 19.60
N PRO A 52 -38.69 9.63 18.80
CA PRO A 52 -38.92 9.19 17.41
C PRO A 52 -37.69 9.30 16.50
N SER A 53 -36.88 10.35 16.68
CA SER A 53 -35.70 10.62 15.85
C SER A 53 -34.55 9.66 16.17
N LEU A 54 -34.30 9.40 17.46
CA LEU A 54 -33.36 8.38 17.88
C LEU A 54 -33.79 6.98 17.44
N ASN A 55 -35.07 6.66 17.60
CA ASN A 55 -35.59 5.36 17.20
C ASN A 55 -35.43 5.15 15.69
N ARG A 56 -35.69 6.18 14.87
CA ARG A 56 -35.44 6.16 13.42
C ARG A 56 -33.97 5.92 13.10
N PHE A 57 -33.07 6.67 13.74
CA PHE A 57 -31.62 6.51 13.55
C PHE A 57 -31.14 5.11 13.93
N LEU A 58 -31.41 4.65 15.17
CA LEU A 58 -30.98 3.35 15.65
C LEU A 58 -31.65 2.19 14.88
N SER A 59 -32.89 2.35 14.45
CA SER A 59 -33.54 1.39 13.54
C SER A 59 -32.78 1.30 12.22
N GLY A 60 -32.42 2.43 11.64
CA GLY A 60 -31.60 2.52 10.43
C GLY A 60 -30.25 1.82 10.59
N VAL A 61 -29.56 2.06 11.70
CA VAL A 61 -28.28 1.41 12.01
C VAL A 61 -28.46 -0.09 12.19
N PHE A 62 -29.34 -0.53 13.09
CA PHE A 62 -29.48 -1.94 13.46
C PHE A 62 -30.14 -2.80 12.37
N GLY A 63 -30.99 -2.21 11.54
CA GLY A 63 -31.60 -2.87 10.38
C GLY A 63 -30.61 -3.15 9.25
N ASN A 64 -29.52 -2.37 9.18
CA ASN A 64 -28.51 -2.51 8.12
C ASN A 64 -27.20 -3.16 8.62
N SER A 65 -26.85 -2.98 9.90
CA SER A 65 -25.66 -3.57 10.50
C SER A 65 -26.01 -4.44 11.71
N PRO A 66 -26.08 -5.79 11.53
CA PRO A 66 -26.19 -6.71 12.66
C PRO A 66 -24.96 -6.64 13.57
N TYR A 67 -23.80 -6.26 13.06
CA TYR A 67 -22.60 -6.05 13.86
C TYR A 67 -22.76 -4.92 14.88
N LEU A 68 -23.18 -3.72 14.44
CA LEU A 68 -23.36 -2.57 15.32
C LEU A 68 -24.48 -2.80 16.33
N ALA A 69 -25.55 -3.51 15.96
CA ALA A 69 -26.60 -3.91 16.89
C ALA A 69 -26.07 -4.82 18.02
N ARG A 70 -25.15 -5.76 17.71
CA ARG A 70 -24.51 -6.59 18.73
C ARG A 70 -23.58 -5.78 19.63
N LEU A 71 -22.83 -4.84 19.07
CA LEU A 71 -21.94 -3.97 19.86
C LEU A 71 -22.74 -3.10 20.84
N ALA A 72 -23.81 -2.47 20.37
CA ALA A 72 -24.70 -1.66 21.21
C ALA A 72 -25.28 -2.47 22.37
N ALA A 73 -25.70 -3.72 22.13
CA ALA A 73 -26.21 -4.59 23.19
C ALA A 73 -25.11 -5.08 24.15
N ARG A 74 -23.87 -5.26 23.69
CA ARG A 74 -22.74 -5.66 24.55
C ARG A 74 -22.18 -4.49 25.37
N GLN A 75 -22.38 -3.26 24.91
CA GLN A 75 -21.80 -2.05 25.51
C GLN A 75 -22.86 -0.95 25.66
N PRO A 76 -23.94 -1.21 26.43
CA PRO A 76 -25.05 -0.27 26.57
C PRO A 76 -24.59 1.09 27.12
N GLU A 77 -23.64 1.11 28.06
CA GLU A 77 -23.10 2.33 28.65
C GLU A 77 -22.36 3.19 27.62
N THR A 78 -21.64 2.56 26.68
CA THR A 78 -20.95 3.30 25.62
C THR A 78 -21.95 3.92 24.65
N LEU A 79 -23.02 3.22 24.30
CA LEU A 79 -24.08 3.79 23.47
C LEU A 79 -24.74 4.99 24.17
N LEU A 80 -25.00 4.88 25.46
CA LEU A 80 -25.58 5.97 26.24
C LEU A 80 -24.68 7.20 26.31
N GLU A 81 -23.39 7.00 26.54
CA GLU A 81 -22.40 8.08 26.55
C GLU A 81 -22.40 8.83 25.20
N ILE A 82 -22.44 8.10 24.09
CA ILE A 82 -22.56 8.70 22.75
C ILE A 82 -23.86 9.52 22.63
N LEU A 83 -25.00 8.96 23.05
CA LEU A 83 -26.30 9.60 22.94
C LEU A 83 -26.41 10.87 23.80
N GLU A 84 -25.91 10.83 25.04
CA GLU A 84 -26.00 11.94 25.99
C GLU A 84 -24.95 13.02 25.73
N ASN A 85 -23.70 12.65 25.45
CA ASN A 85 -22.57 13.59 25.40
C ASN A 85 -21.97 13.77 24.01
N GLY A 86 -22.41 12.99 23.03
CA GLY A 86 -21.94 13.04 21.65
C GLY A 86 -20.70 12.16 21.39
N PRO A 87 -20.38 11.92 20.10
CA PRO A 87 -19.28 11.04 19.72
C PRO A 87 -17.89 11.58 20.09
N ASP A 88 -17.69 12.90 20.10
CA ASP A 88 -16.41 13.53 20.46
C ASP A 88 -16.03 13.27 21.92
N ALA A 89 -16.94 13.56 22.85
CA ALA A 89 -16.73 13.33 24.28
C ALA A 89 -16.52 11.84 24.58
N ALA A 90 -17.36 10.98 24.00
CA ALA A 90 -17.24 9.54 24.14
C ALA A 90 -15.87 9.01 23.63
N PHE A 91 -15.39 9.53 22.49
CA PHE A 91 -14.09 9.13 21.94
C PHE A 91 -12.92 9.61 22.79
N GLU A 92 -12.92 10.87 23.24
CA GLU A 92 -11.84 11.39 24.09
C GLU A 92 -11.76 10.67 25.44
N ALA A 93 -12.91 10.30 26.03
CA ALA A 93 -12.94 9.48 27.24
C ALA A 93 -12.22 8.14 27.03
N ILE A 94 -12.42 7.48 25.87
CA ILE A 94 -11.73 6.24 25.53
C ILE A 94 -10.22 6.43 25.35
N ILE A 95 -9.79 7.51 24.71
CA ILE A 95 -8.36 7.81 24.57
C ILE A 95 -7.73 8.08 25.95
N ALA A 96 -8.45 8.79 26.83
CA ALA A 96 -8.02 9.02 28.21
C ALA A 96 -7.92 7.71 29.00
N ASP A 97 -8.86 6.77 28.84
CA ASP A 97 -8.82 5.46 29.48
C ASP A 97 -7.56 4.66 29.07
N ILE A 98 -7.19 4.68 27.78
CA ILE A 98 -5.95 4.05 27.30
C ILE A 98 -4.73 4.71 27.96
N GLY A 99 -4.71 6.04 28.03
CA GLY A 99 -3.66 6.81 28.71
C GLY A 99 -3.55 6.46 30.20
N HIS A 100 -4.67 6.36 30.89
CA HIS A 100 -4.71 5.97 32.30
C HIS A 100 -4.20 4.53 32.49
N TYR A 101 -4.67 3.57 31.69
CA TYR A 101 -4.21 2.18 31.74
C TYR A 101 -2.69 2.09 31.59
N ARG A 102 -2.09 2.88 30.69
CA ARG A 102 -0.64 2.90 30.44
C ARG A 102 0.18 3.26 31.68
N THR A 103 -0.36 4.08 32.56
CA THR A 103 0.29 4.55 33.80
C THR A 103 0.12 3.60 34.99
N GLN A 104 -0.81 2.63 34.90
CA GLN A 104 -1.02 1.66 35.97
C GLN A 104 0.14 0.64 36.05
N PRO A 105 0.41 0.09 37.24
CA PRO A 105 1.34 -1.04 37.39
C PRO A 105 0.96 -2.20 36.46
N GLU A 106 1.96 -2.93 35.97
CA GLU A 106 1.70 -4.03 35.04
C GLU A 106 0.78 -5.09 35.66
N LYS A 107 -0.34 -5.33 35.00
CA LYS A 107 -1.21 -6.47 35.30
C LYS A 107 -0.62 -7.73 34.67
N SER A 108 -0.77 -8.86 35.33
CA SER A 108 -0.20 -10.15 34.89
C SER A 108 -0.72 -10.61 33.51
N ASP A 109 -1.89 -10.14 33.08
CA ASP A 109 -2.55 -10.49 31.82
C ASP A 109 -2.24 -9.53 30.65
N GLY A 110 -1.54 -8.42 30.90
CA GLY A 110 -1.20 -7.41 29.88
C GLY A 110 -2.41 -6.64 29.32
N PRO A 111 -2.22 -5.71 28.35
CA PRO A 111 -3.29 -4.84 27.88
C PRO A 111 -4.22 -5.48 26.83
N GLY A 112 -4.00 -6.75 26.44
CA GLY A 112 -4.66 -7.36 25.28
C GLY A 112 -6.19 -7.41 25.39
N ARG A 113 -6.74 -7.87 26.53
CA ARG A 113 -8.19 -7.93 26.73
C ARG A 113 -8.81 -6.53 26.73
N PHE A 114 -8.19 -5.60 27.45
CA PHE A 114 -8.62 -4.20 27.53
C PHE A 114 -8.70 -3.56 26.13
N LEU A 115 -7.65 -3.69 25.32
CA LEU A 115 -7.61 -3.12 23.97
C LEU A 115 -8.68 -3.69 23.03
N ARG A 116 -9.04 -4.97 23.16
CA ARG A 116 -10.13 -5.58 22.36
C ARG A 116 -11.50 -5.02 22.73
N ILE A 117 -11.77 -4.82 24.02
CA ILE A 117 -12.99 -4.16 24.50
C ILE A 117 -13.04 -2.72 23.99
N VAL A 118 -11.92 -1.99 24.10
CA VAL A 118 -11.82 -0.61 23.60
C VAL A 118 -12.00 -0.55 22.08
N LYS A 119 -11.45 -1.47 21.30
CA LYS A 119 -11.69 -1.55 19.83
C LYS A 119 -13.17 -1.63 19.51
N ASN A 120 -13.92 -2.44 20.25
CA ASN A 120 -15.36 -2.55 20.09
C ASN A 120 -16.10 -1.23 20.43
N LYS A 121 -15.63 -0.48 21.43
CA LYS A 121 -16.19 0.84 21.77
C LYS A 121 -15.92 1.86 20.67
N VAL A 122 -14.67 1.95 20.22
CA VAL A 122 -14.26 2.85 19.13
C VAL A 122 -15.03 2.54 17.85
N ALA A 123 -15.20 1.27 17.49
CA ALA A 123 -15.98 0.86 16.32
C ALA A 123 -17.43 1.36 16.41
N LEU A 124 -18.07 1.27 17.58
CA LEU A 124 -19.42 1.78 17.81
C LEU A 124 -19.48 3.31 17.70
N ILE A 125 -18.60 4.03 18.41
CA ILE A 125 -18.54 5.50 18.41
C ILE A 125 -18.35 6.04 16.99
N THR A 126 -17.28 5.59 16.33
CA THR A 126 -16.92 6.03 14.98
C THR A 126 -18.02 5.72 13.97
N ALA A 127 -18.65 4.54 14.04
CA ALA A 127 -19.71 4.17 13.10
C ALA A 127 -20.99 4.98 13.29
N LEU A 128 -21.41 5.25 14.54
CA LEU A 128 -22.57 6.09 14.78
C LEU A 128 -22.32 7.56 14.41
N ALA A 129 -21.12 8.06 14.64
CA ALA A 129 -20.72 9.40 14.22
C ALA A 129 -20.70 9.55 12.69
N ASP A 130 -20.20 8.54 11.97
CA ASP A 130 -20.21 8.48 10.50
C ASP A 130 -21.65 8.38 9.96
N ILE A 131 -22.46 7.44 10.45
CA ILE A 131 -23.83 7.22 9.96
C ILE A 131 -24.75 8.42 10.23
N SER A 132 -24.55 9.12 11.36
CA SER A 132 -25.34 10.31 11.68
C SER A 132 -24.89 11.57 10.94
N GLY A 133 -23.71 11.54 10.30
CA GLY A 133 -23.08 12.72 9.71
C GLY A 133 -22.41 13.66 10.72
N ALA A 134 -22.37 13.30 12.01
CA ALA A 134 -21.67 14.08 13.04
C ALA A 134 -20.17 14.20 12.75
N TRP A 135 -19.57 13.15 12.18
CA TRP A 135 -18.18 13.16 11.72
C TRP A 135 -18.12 13.03 10.20
N ASN A 136 -17.33 13.91 9.57
CA ASN A 136 -16.94 13.73 8.17
C ASN A 136 -15.87 12.62 8.04
N LEU A 137 -15.56 12.24 6.80
CA LEU A 137 -14.58 11.19 6.53
C LEU A 137 -13.23 11.44 7.21
N THR A 138 -12.72 12.67 7.18
CA THR A 138 -11.43 13.00 7.80
C THR A 138 -11.46 12.79 9.31
N SER A 139 -12.54 13.19 9.98
CA SER A 139 -12.73 12.95 11.42
C SER A 139 -12.78 11.46 11.74
N VAL A 140 -13.53 10.68 10.96
CA VAL A 140 -13.62 9.21 11.12
C VAL A 140 -12.26 8.54 10.97
N THR A 141 -11.52 8.82 9.89
CA THR A 141 -10.22 8.18 9.66
C THR A 141 -9.15 8.64 10.64
N ALA A 142 -9.21 9.90 11.09
CA ALA A 142 -8.33 10.42 12.12
C ALA A 142 -8.60 9.74 13.48
N ALA A 143 -9.85 9.55 13.87
CA ALA A 143 -10.22 8.86 15.11
C ALA A 143 -9.75 7.39 15.09
N LEU A 144 -10.01 6.65 14.00
CA LEU A 144 -9.53 5.28 13.85
C LEU A 144 -7.99 5.20 13.91
N SER A 145 -7.30 6.19 13.32
CA SER A 145 -5.84 6.26 13.34
C SER A 145 -5.28 6.63 14.71
N ARG A 146 -5.91 7.57 15.43
CA ARG A 146 -5.54 7.90 16.82
C ARG A 146 -5.71 6.70 17.76
N PHE A 147 -6.79 5.94 17.61
CA PHE A 147 -6.96 4.70 18.37
C PHE A 147 -5.86 3.68 18.05
N ALA A 148 -5.54 3.45 16.77
CA ALA A 148 -4.47 2.55 16.38
C ALA A 148 -3.11 2.96 16.98
N GLU A 149 -2.76 4.25 16.93
CA GLU A 149 -1.55 4.77 17.56
C GLU A 149 -1.52 4.59 19.07
N ALA A 150 -2.63 4.88 19.77
CA ALA A 150 -2.73 4.73 21.21
C ALA A 150 -2.61 3.26 21.64
N ALA A 151 -3.25 2.34 20.89
CA ALA A 151 -3.15 0.90 21.13
C ALA A 151 -1.73 0.37 20.91
N LEU A 152 -1.09 0.75 19.79
CA LEU A 152 0.30 0.40 19.50
C LEU A 152 1.24 0.92 20.57
N SER A 153 1.09 2.18 20.97
CA SER A 153 1.92 2.80 22.01
C SER A 153 1.76 2.11 23.37
N LEU A 154 0.54 1.78 23.79
CA LEU A 154 0.31 1.02 25.02
C LEU A 154 0.95 -0.37 24.98
N ALA A 155 0.78 -1.10 23.88
CA ALA A 155 1.35 -2.43 23.72
C ALA A 155 2.88 -2.40 23.65
N THR A 156 3.47 -1.44 22.94
CA THR A 156 4.91 -1.24 22.88
C THR A 156 5.49 -0.91 24.25
N ALA A 157 4.85 -0.01 25.00
CA ALA A 157 5.27 0.31 26.36
C ALA A 157 5.25 -0.92 27.28
N HIS A 158 4.19 -1.74 27.21
CA HIS A 158 4.10 -3.00 27.95
C HIS A 158 5.22 -3.98 27.59
N LEU A 159 5.50 -4.17 26.30
CA LEU A 159 6.54 -5.11 25.88
C LEU A 159 7.95 -4.63 26.24
N LEU A 160 8.20 -3.32 26.25
CA LEU A 160 9.46 -2.73 26.71
C LEU A 160 9.65 -2.93 28.23
N ARG A 161 8.60 -2.72 29.03
CA ARG A 161 8.65 -3.00 30.48
C ARG A 161 8.92 -4.47 30.77
N ARG A 162 8.25 -5.37 30.07
CA ARG A 162 8.51 -6.81 30.18
C ARG A 162 9.94 -7.18 29.80
N ALA A 163 10.45 -6.65 28.68
CA ALA A 163 11.84 -6.87 28.29
C ALA A 163 12.83 -6.36 29.34
N ALA A 164 12.52 -5.26 30.03
CA ALA A 164 13.33 -4.74 31.12
C ALA A 164 13.25 -5.60 32.39
N ALA A 165 12.06 -6.07 32.75
CA ALA A 165 11.85 -6.99 33.87
C ALA A 165 12.58 -8.33 33.66
N ASP A 166 12.64 -8.81 32.42
CA ASP A 166 13.39 -10.01 32.01
C ASP A 166 14.92 -9.75 31.93
N GLY A 167 15.38 -8.52 32.19
CA GLY A 167 16.80 -8.13 32.15
C GLY A 167 17.40 -8.03 30.74
N ALA A 168 16.57 -8.06 29.69
CA ALA A 168 17.01 -8.01 28.30
C ALA A 168 17.51 -6.60 27.89
N ILE A 169 16.86 -5.57 28.41
CA ILE A 169 17.19 -4.16 28.21
C ILE A 169 17.08 -3.39 29.52
N GLU A 170 17.63 -2.19 29.59
CA GLU A 170 17.42 -1.25 30.70
C GLU A 170 16.66 -0.03 30.16
N LEU A 171 15.53 0.33 30.78
CA LEU A 171 14.76 1.51 30.39
C LEU A 171 15.46 2.77 30.86
N ALA A 172 15.50 3.80 30.00
CA ALA A 172 15.97 5.11 30.41
C ALA A 172 14.97 5.83 31.34
N HIS A 173 13.67 5.59 31.14
CA HIS A 173 12.55 6.18 31.90
C HIS A 173 11.49 5.10 32.16
N GLU A 174 11.24 4.76 33.43
CA GLU A 174 10.27 3.70 33.81
C GLU A 174 8.81 4.10 33.58
N ASP A 175 8.49 5.38 33.82
CA ASP A 175 7.17 5.99 33.64
C ASP A 175 6.84 6.21 32.15
N ALA A 176 7.86 6.41 31.32
CA ALA A 176 7.75 6.56 29.88
C ALA A 176 8.66 5.56 29.11
N PRO A 177 8.35 4.25 29.09
CA PRO A 177 9.25 3.20 28.56
C PRO A 177 9.66 3.38 27.10
N GLU A 178 8.85 4.08 26.29
CA GLU A 178 9.12 4.34 24.88
C GLU A 178 10.15 5.46 24.66
N ARG A 179 10.28 6.39 25.62
CA ARG A 179 11.19 7.55 25.53
C ARG A 179 12.63 7.06 25.65
N ASP A 180 13.47 7.49 24.70
CA ASP A 180 14.88 7.07 24.62
C ASP A 180 15.07 5.55 24.61
N SER A 181 14.05 4.79 24.18
CA SER A 181 14.07 3.33 24.17
C SER A 181 14.88 2.76 23.01
N GLY A 182 15.15 3.56 21.97
CA GLY A 182 15.77 3.12 20.72
C GLY A 182 14.91 2.16 19.87
N LEU A 183 13.78 1.64 20.36
CA LEU A 183 12.83 0.85 19.57
C LEU A 183 11.93 1.79 18.79
N ILE A 184 11.88 1.66 17.47
CA ILE A 184 11.11 2.55 16.58
C ILE A 184 9.99 1.74 15.92
N VAL A 185 8.75 2.22 15.97
CA VAL A 185 7.63 1.63 15.22
C VAL A 185 7.12 2.66 14.24
N LEU A 186 7.34 2.43 12.95
CA LEU A 186 6.84 3.27 11.86
C LEU A 186 5.52 2.72 11.35
N GLY A 187 4.50 3.58 11.25
CA GLY A 187 3.26 3.27 10.55
C GLY A 187 3.33 3.72 9.10
N LEU A 188 2.90 2.85 8.19
CA LEU A 188 2.89 3.10 6.75
C LEU A 188 1.46 3.14 6.21
N GLY A 189 1.33 3.29 4.89
CA GLY A 189 0.05 3.16 4.20
C GLY A 189 -1.04 4.06 4.79
N LYS A 190 -2.19 3.46 5.12
CA LYS A 190 -3.34 4.19 5.68
C LYS A 190 -3.08 4.71 7.09
N LEU A 191 -2.40 3.95 7.95
CA LEU A 191 -2.05 4.43 9.30
C LEU A 191 -1.09 5.62 9.21
N GLY A 192 -0.07 5.51 8.37
CA GLY A 192 0.88 6.57 8.07
C GLY A 192 0.18 7.86 7.61
N GLY A 193 -0.77 7.72 6.68
CA GLY A 193 -1.60 8.82 6.15
C GLY A 193 -2.67 9.37 7.10
N ARG A 194 -2.94 8.73 8.24
CA ARG A 194 -4.12 8.96 9.11
C ARG A 194 -5.46 8.75 8.39
N GLU A 195 -5.48 7.74 7.52
CA GLU A 195 -6.56 7.41 6.60
C GLU A 195 -7.13 6.01 6.84
N LEU A 196 -6.97 5.42 8.03
CA LEU A 196 -7.48 4.08 8.35
C LEU A 196 -9.00 3.95 8.12
N ASN A 197 -9.44 2.73 7.78
CA ASN A 197 -10.85 2.34 7.71
C ASN A 197 -11.19 1.30 8.80
N TYR A 198 -12.47 0.93 8.91
CA TYR A 198 -12.98 0.08 10.00
C TYR A 198 -12.32 -1.29 10.06
N SER A 199 -12.00 -1.87 8.90
CA SER A 199 -11.35 -3.19 8.79
C SER A 199 -10.06 -3.09 7.98
N SER A 200 -9.14 -2.22 8.41
CA SER A 200 -7.80 -2.07 7.81
C SER A 200 -6.77 -2.97 8.48
N ASP A 201 -5.81 -3.42 7.69
CA ASP A 201 -4.54 -3.92 8.22
C ASP A 201 -3.68 -2.73 8.65
N VAL A 202 -2.86 -2.94 9.66
CA VAL A 202 -1.92 -1.94 10.17
C VAL A 202 -0.52 -2.28 9.66
N ASP A 203 -0.11 -1.56 8.62
CA ASP A 203 1.19 -1.69 7.98
C ASP A 203 2.28 -1.05 8.86
N LEU A 204 3.25 -1.84 9.34
CA LEU A 204 4.35 -1.38 10.17
C LEU A 204 5.73 -1.76 9.63
N ILE A 205 6.72 -0.94 9.99
CA ILE A 205 8.13 -1.32 10.02
C ILE A 205 8.61 -1.12 11.46
N VAL A 206 9.20 -2.17 12.04
CA VAL A 206 9.83 -2.09 13.36
C VAL A 206 11.33 -1.97 13.16
N LEU A 207 11.91 -0.89 13.65
CA LEU A 207 13.35 -0.64 13.64
C LEU A 207 13.89 -0.55 15.06
N PHE A 208 15.20 -0.65 15.21
CA PHE A 208 15.84 -0.33 16.48
C PHE A 208 17.20 0.33 16.30
N ASP A 209 17.50 1.30 17.15
CA ASP A 209 18.81 1.93 17.26
C ASP A 209 19.61 1.26 18.38
N ALA A 210 20.54 0.38 17.98
CA ALA A 210 21.42 -0.33 18.91
C ALA A 210 22.34 0.60 19.70
N GLY A 211 22.57 1.85 19.25
CA GLY A 211 23.34 2.85 19.98
C GLY A 211 22.57 3.48 21.13
N ARG A 212 21.23 3.49 21.08
CA ARG A 212 20.36 4.04 22.12
C ARG A 212 19.89 2.99 23.13
N ILE A 213 19.81 1.72 22.73
CA ILE A 213 19.36 0.64 23.62
C ILE A 213 20.45 0.27 24.64
N ARG A 214 20.13 0.43 25.92
CA ARG A 214 20.94 -0.05 27.03
C ARG A 214 20.67 -1.55 27.21
N THR A 215 21.68 -2.38 26.98
CA THR A 215 21.60 -3.83 27.17
C THR A 215 22.95 -4.39 27.61
N ARG A 216 22.92 -5.45 28.42
CA ARG A 216 24.12 -6.17 28.88
C ARG A 216 24.63 -7.18 27.84
N ASP A 217 23.78 -7.56 26.88
CA ASP A 217 24.08 -8.54 25.84
C ASP A 217 23.77 -7.95 24.45
N ARG A 218 24.79 -7.34 23.83
CA ARG A 218 24.66 -6.73 22.50
C ARG A 218 24.48 -7.75 21.39
N GLU A 219 24.95 -8.99 21.58
CA GLU A 219 24.83 -10.05 20.56
C GLU A 219 23.39 -10.58 20.50
N ALA A 220 22.73 -10.70 21.65
CA ALA A 220 21.33 -11.12 21.72
C ALA A 220 20.32 -10.04 21.29
N LEU A 221 20.73 -8.77 21.17
CA LEU A 221 19.85 -7.62 20.96
C LEU A 221 18.95 -7.78 19.72
N GLN A 222 19.51 -8.20 18.58
CA GLN A 222 18.74 -8.43 17.35
C GLN A 222 17.63 -9.47 17.56
N GLY A 223 17.92 -10.55 18.31
CA GLY A 223 16.95 -11.59 18.65
C GLY A 223 15.88 -11.08 19.63
N GLN A 224 16.26 -10.25 20.60
CA GLN A 224 15.35 -9.61 21.55
C GLN A 224 14.38 -8.68 20.85
N MET A 225 14.86 -7.80 19.97
CA MET A 225 14.01 -6.87 19.20
C MET A 225 13.07 -7.61 18.25
N ALA A 226 13.55 -8.69 17.62
CA ALA A 226 12.70 -9.55 16.80
C ALA A 226 11.62 -10.30 17.62
N ARG A 227 11.90 -10.63 18.89
CA ARG A 227 10.87 -11.18 19.81
C ARG A 227 9.86 -10.12 20.20
N LEU A 228 10.30 -8.89 20.47
CA LEU A 228 9.42 -7.76 20.82
C LEU A 228 8.45 -7.47 19.68
N ALA A 229 8.94 -7.34 18.43
CA ALA A 229 8.09 -7.14 17.26
C ALA A 229 7.04 -8.25 17.09
N ARG A 230 7.42 -9.52 17.27
CA ARG A 230 6.48 -10.65 17.25
C ARG A 230 5.48 -10.60 18.40
N GLY A 231 5.91 -10.15 19.58
CA GLY A 231 5.03 -9.92 20.74
C GLY A 231 3.97 -8.86 20.44
N LEU A 232 4.36 -7.78 19.75
CA LEU A 232 3.44 -6.72 19.32
C LEU A 232 2.40 -7.25 18.33
N VAL A 233 2.84 -8.01 17.31
CA VAL A 233 1.93 -8.67 16.37
C VAL A 233 0.96 -9.60 17.10
N ARG A 234 1.47 -10.49 17.96
CA ARG A 234 0.64 -11.43 18.72
C ARG A 234 -0.41 -10.71 19.57
N LEU A 235 -0.02 -9.66 20.29
CA LEU A 235 -0.93 -8.92 21.17
C LEU A 235 -2.08 -8.27 20.39
N MET A 236 -1.80 -7.76 19.19
CA MET A 236 -2.80 -7.10 18.35
C MET A 236 -3.72 -8.09 17.62
N GLU A 237 -3.16 -9.20 17.12
CA GLU A 237 -3.86 -10.14 16.22
C GLU A 237 -4.60 -11.26 16.94
N GLU A 238 -4.15 -11.64 18.16
CA GLU A 238 -4.70 -12.79 18.86
C GLU A 238 -6.21 -12.64 19.04
N ARG A 239 -6.95 -13.67 18.61
CA ARG A 239 -8.41 -13.73 18.66
C ARG A 239 -8.87 -14.40 19.95
N THR A 240 -9.75 -13.71 20.67
CA THR A 240 -10.37 -14.18 21.91
C THR A 240 -11.88 -14.04 21.82
N ALA A 241 -12.61 -14.37 22.88
CA ALA A 241 -14.05 -14.11 22.98
C ALA A 241 -14.41 -12.62 22.82
N ASP A 242 -13.47 -11.73 23.15
CA ASP A 242 -13.61 -10.27 23.02
C ASP A 242 -13.21 -9.74 21.63
N GLY A 243 -12.74 -10.62 20.73
CA GLY A 243 -12.31 -10.30 19.37
C GLY A 243 -10.79 -10.18 19.23
N TYR A 244 -10.36 -9.26 18.38
CA TYR A 244 -8.95 -8.89 18.12
C TYR A 244 -8.83 -7.36 18.03
N VAL A 245 -7.61 -6.82 18.13
CA VAL A 245 -7.39 -5.37 18.06
C VAL A 245 -7.18 -4.93 16.61
N PHE A 246 -6.09 -5.38 16.00
CA PHE A 246 -5.73 -5.10 14.60
C PHE A 246 -5.06 -6.31 13.97
N ARG A 247 -5.23 -6.46 12.65
CA ARG A 247 -4.33 -7.28 11.83
C ARG A 247 -3.09 -6.48 11.51
N MET A 248 -1.93 -7.11 11.59
CA MET A 248 -0.64 -6.45 11.51
C MET A 248 0.11 -6.93 10.27
N ASP A 249 0.58 -6.00 9.45
CA ASP A 249 1.37 -6.33 8.26
C ASP A 249 2.79 -5.77 8.38
N LEU A 250 3.78 -6.66 8.40
CA LEU A 250 5.22 -6.33 8.43
C LEU A 250 5.89 -6.56 7.07
N ARG A 251 5.15 -6.83 6.00
CA ARG A 251 5.70 -7.17 4.68
C ARG A 251 6.31 -5.99 3.94
N LEU A 252 5.99 -4.75 4.33
CA LEU A 252 6.59 -3.55 3.74
C LEU A 252 7.99 -3.22 4.29
N ARG A 253 8.52 -4.02 5.22
CA ARG A 253 9.89 -3.86 5.71
C ARG A 253 10.94 -4.24 4.65
N PRO A 254 12.17 -3.71 4.75
CA PRO A 254 13.29 -4.12 3.91
C PRO A 254 13.41 -5.64 3.78
N ASP A 255 13.43 -6.14 2.55
CA ASP A 255 13.54 -7.57 2.20
C ASP A 255 12.82 -8.51 3.20
N PRO A 256 11.47 -8.56 3.17
CA PRO A 256 10.69 -9.27 4.18
C PRO A 256 10.89 -10.80 4.13
N SER A 257 11.51 -11.34 3.07
CA SER A 257 11.86 -12.75 2.96
C SER A 257 13.11 -13.12 3.75
N SER A 258 14.09 -12.22 3.83
CA SER A 258 15.39 -12.51 4.44
C SER A 258 15.62 -11.77 5.77
N MET A 259 14.99 -10.63 5.96
CA MET A 259 15.21 -9.77 7.13
C MET A 259 14.27 -10.11 8.29
N PRO A 260 14.75 -10.01 9.54
CA PRO A 260 13.94 -10.25 10.73
C PRO A 260 12.78 -9.24 10.85
N PRO A 261 11.76 -9.53 11.68
CA PRO A 261 10.62 -8.63 11.92
C PRO A 261 10.99 -7.26 12.50
N ALA A 262 12.13 -7.15 13.18
CA ALA A 262 12.70 -5.89 13.65
C ALA A 262 14.12 -5.74 13.08
N ILE A 263 14.44 -4.60 12.48
CA ILE A 263 15.69 -4.39 11.74
C ILE A 263 16.48 -3.25 12.38
N SER A 264 17.80 -3.39 12.51
CA SER A 264 18.60 -2.27 13.01
C SER A 264 18.54 -1.07 12.05
N VAL A 265 18.55 0.15 12.58
CA VAL A 265 18.55 1.38 11.79
C VAL A 265 19.65 1.37 10.72
N ARG A 266 20.88 0.96 11.09
CA ARG A 266 22.02 0.89 10.16
C ARG A 266 21.78 -0.09 9.01
N ALA A 267 21.19 -1.26 9.28
CA ALA A 267 20.89 -2.24 8.25
C ALA A 267 19.81 -1.73 7.29
N ALA A 268 18.77 -1.06 7.82
CA ALA A 268 17.73 -0.45 7.00
C ALA A 268 18.27 0.69 6.11
N GLU A 269 19.13 1.56 6.65
CA GLU A 269 19.79 2.63 5.88
C GLU A 269 20.62 2.06 4.74
N THR A 270 21.49 1.10 5.04
CA THR A 270 22.32 0.40 4.04
C THR A 270 21.46 -0.22 2.93
N TYR A 271 20.33 -0.84 3.30
CA TYR A 271 19.40 -1.43 2.34
C TYR A 271 18.78 -0.37 1.42
N TYR A 272 18.19 0.69 1.97
CA TYR A 272 17.53 1.70 1.16
C TYR A 272 18.49 2.48 0.25
N GLU A 273 19.73 2.68 0.68
CA GLU A 273 20.77 3.32 -0.14
C GLU A 273 21.22 2.45 -1.32
N SER A 274 21.32 1.13 -1.13
CA SER A 274 21.93 0.22 -2.11
C SER A 274 20.95 -0.58 -2.97
N LEU A 275 19.85 -1.05 -2.37
CA LEU A 275 18.90 -2.00 -2.95
C LEU A 275 17.46 -1.48 -3.00
N GLY A 276 17.18 -0.36 -2.31
CA GLY A 276 15.83 0.18 -2.16
C GLY A 276 15.09 0.39 -3.49
N GLN A 277 13.93 -0.26 -3.59
CA GLN A 277 13.13 -0.33 -4.79
C GLN A 277 12.19 0.88 -4.93
N ASN A 278 11.69 1.03 -6.14
CA ASN A 278 10.81 2.10 -6.57
C ASN A 278 9.46 2.13 -5.81
N TRP A 279 8.82 0.98 -5.62
CA TRP A 279 7.57 0.89 -4.85
C TRP A 279 7.78 1.15 -3.34
N GLU A 280 8.96 0.85 -2.80
CA GLU A 280 9.29 1.12 -1.39
C GLU A 280 9.33 2.62 -1.11
N ARG A 281 9.73 3.43 -2.10
CA ARG A 281 9.64 4.89 -2.01
C ARG A 281 8.19 5.33 -1.87
N ALA A 282 7.29 4.78 -2.68
CA ALA A 282 5.85 5.07 -2.59
C ALA A 282 5.28 4.68 -1.22
N ALA A 283 5.68 3.53 -0.68
CA ALA A 283 5.29 3.10 0.67
C ALA A 283 5.78 4.07 1.75
N MET A 284 7.02 4.58 1.63
CA MET A 284 7.64 5.47 2.60
C MET A 284 7.12 6.92 2.55
N ILE A 285 6.38 7.34 1.51
CA ILE A 285 5.73 8.67 1.45
C ILE A 285 4.91 8.96 2.71
N LYS A 286 4.16 7.96 3.18
CA LYS A 286 3.26 8.09 4.32
C LYS A 286 3.91 7.65 5.65
N ALA A 287 5.16 7.20 5.64
CA ALA A 287 5.80 6.64 6.83
C ALA A 287 5.96 7.69 7.94
N ARG A 288 5.59 7.32 9.17
CA ARG A 288 5.81 8.15 10.36
C ARG A 288 5.94 7.31 11.62
N PRO A 289 6.59 7.80 12.69
CA PRO A 289 6.62 7.11 13.97
C PRO A 289 5.22 7.09 14.61
N VAL A 290 4.74 5.90 14.95
CA VAL A 290 3.41 5.66 15.56
C VAL A 290 3.48 5.09 16.97
N ALA A 291 4.60 4.47 17.35
CA ALA A 291 4.91 3.99 18.69
C ALA A 291 6.44 3.84 18.84
N GLY A 292 6.89 3.55 20.07
CA GLY A 292 8.30 3.50 20.42
C GLY A 292 8.95 4.89 20.53
N ASP A 293 10.27 4.92 20.37
CA ASP A 293 11.09 6.12 20.33
C ASP A 293 10.78 6.94 19.06
N ARG A 294 9.86 7.90 19.23
CA ARG A 294 9.40 8.75 18.13
C ARG A 294 10.47 9.72 17.63
N GLU A 295 11.39 10.14 18.50
CA GLU A 295 12.48 11.05 18.14
C GLU A 295 13.48 10.32 17.23
N ALA A 296 13.95 9.14 17.65
CA ALA A 296 14.81 8.30 16.83
C ALA A 296 14.15 7.92 15.49
N GLY A 297 12.84 7.67 15.49
CA GLY A 297 12.07 7.42 14.27
C GLY A 297 12.00 8.64 13.33
N GLY A 298 11.88 9.85 13.87
CA GLY A 298 11.93 11.10 13.12
C GLY A 298 13.30 11.31 12.47
N GLU A 299 14.37 11.12 13.23
CA GLU A 299 15.74 11.22 12.73
C GLU A 299 16.04 10.22 11.60
N PHE A 300 15.55 8.98 11.72
CA PHE A 300 15.67 7.98 10.67
C PHE A 300 14.98 8.43 9.37
N LEU A 301 13.74 8.91 9.46
CA LEU A 301 13.01 9.40 8.28
C LEU A 301 13.67 10.63 7.66
N ASP A 302 14.26 11.50 8.49
CA ASP A 302 15.03 12.64 8.02
C ASP A 302 16.25 12.23 7.20
N ARG A 303 16.99 11.20 7.65
CA ARG A 303 18.10 10.62 6.88
C ARG A 303 17.62 9.93 5.61
N LEU A 304 16.41 9.38 5.60
CA LEU A 304 15.81 8.72 4.43
C LEU A 304 15.20 9.69 3.41
N LYS A 305 15.10 10.98 3.71
CA LYS A 305 14.56 11.99 2.76
C LYS A 305 15.17 11.94 1.35
N PRO A 306 16.49 11.76 1.14
CA PRO A 306 17.07 11.66 -0.20
C PRO A 306 16.61 10.42 -0.97
N PHE A 307 16.29 9.33 -0.26
CA PHE A 307 15.71 8.14 -0.86
C PHE A 307 14.25 8.37 -1.26
N ILE A 308 13.43 9.00 -0.42
CA ILE A 308 12.00 9.21 -0.73
C ILE A 308 11.82 10.33 -1.76
N TRP A 309 12.52 11.46 -1.59
CA TRP A 309 12.26 12.73 -2.28
C TRP A 309 13.43 13.14 -3.19
N ARG A 310 13.52 12.52 -4.37
CA ARG A 310 14.57 12.80 -5.35
C ARG A 310 14.46 14.23 -5.89
N ARG A 311 15.56 15.00 -5.82
CA ARG A 311 15.59 16.40 -6.33
C ARG A 311 15.49 16.48 -7.85
N ASN A 312 16.04 15.49 -8.55
CA ASN A 312 16.04 15.42 -10.00
C ASN A 312 15.06 14.35 -10.46
N LEU A 313 14.26 14.72 -11.46
CA LEU A 313 13.35 13.83 -12.16
C LEU A 313 14.22 13.03 -13.14
N ASP A 314 14.86 11.99 -12.61
CA ASP A 314 15.70 11.07 -13.35
C ASP A 314 14.85 9.97 -14.01
N PHE A 315 15.48 9.17 -14.86
CA PHE A 315 14.83 8.01 -15.49
C PHE A 315 14.23 7.05 -14.45
N ALA A 316 14.76 6.98 -13.23
CA ALA A 316 14.20 6.18 -12.15
C ALA A 316 12.84 6.71 -11.67
N ALA A 317 12.64 8.03 -11.60
CA ALA A 317 11.34 8.64 -11.31
C ALA A 317 10.30 8.37 -12.42
N ILE A 318 10.70 8.40 -13.70
CA ILE A 318 9.84 8.00 -14.82
C ILE A 318 9.45 6.51 -14.69
N ARG A 319 10.40 5.65 -14.29
CA ARG A 319 10.13 4.23 -14.03
C ARG A 319 9.22 4.00 -12.82
N ASP A 320 9.23 4.85 -11.79
CA ASP A 320 8.27 4.79 -10.66
C ASP A 320 6.84 4.91 -11.20
N ILE A 321 6.60 5.93 -12.03
CA ILE A 321 5.32 6.18 -12.71
C ILE A 321 4.87 4.95 -13.51
N HIS A 322 5.76 4.35 -14.30
CA HIS A 322 5.44 3.17 -15.11
C HIS A 322 5.31 1.87 -14.32
N SER A 323 6.08 1.68 -13.25
CA SER A 323 5.98 0.50 -12.37
C SER A 323 4.65 0.50 -11.62
N ILE A 324 4.24 1.67 -11.11
CA ILE A 324 2.94 1.87 -10.47
C ILE A 324 1.79 1.60 -11.46
N LYS A 325 1.84 2.18 -12.67
CA LYS A 325 0.86 1.91 -13.74
C LYS A 325 0.72 0.41 -14.03
N ARG A 326 1.84 -0.32 -14.11
CA ARG A 326 1.87 -1.76 -14.42
C ARG A 326 1.37 -2.64 -13.27
N GLN A 327 1.70 -2.33 -12.02
CA GLN A 327 1.19 -3.06 -10.86
C GLN A 327 -0.34 -2.95 -10.75
N ILE A 328 -0.92 -1.82 -11.12
CA ILE A 328 -2.37 -1.62 -11.13
C ILE A 328 -3.04 -2.46 -12.21
N ASN A 329 -2.37 -2.63 -13.37
CA ASN A 329 -2.86 -3.51 -14.43
C ASN A 329 -2.71 -5.01 -14.07
N ALA A 330 -1.64 -5.40 -13.38
CA ALA A 330 -1.40 -6.78 -12.95
C ALA A 330 -2.36 -7.25 -11.83
N HIS A 331 -2.77 -6.36 -10.92
CA HIS A 331 -3.75 -6.68 -9.88
C HIS A 331 -5.22 -6.57 -10.35
N ARG A 332 -5.47 -6.54 -11.67
CA ARG A 332 -6.81 -6.47 -12.26
C ARG A 332 -7.61 -7.75 -11.96
N GLY A 333 -8.39 -7.71 -10.89
CA GLY A 333 -9.49 -8.64 -10.65
C GLY A 333 -10.84 -8.19 -11.25
N GLY A 334 -10.87 -7.22 -12.16
CA GLY A 334 -12.12 -6.69 -12.68
C GLY A 334 -12.02 -6.21 -14.13
N GLY A 335 -12.90 -6.75 -14.98
CA GLY A 335 -13.15 -6.23 -16.33
C GLY A 335 -13.74 -4.82 -16.32
N LYS A 336 -14.53 -4.49 -17.35
CA LYS A 336 -15.24 -3.20 -17.49
C LYS A 336 -15.89 -2.77 -16.16
N ILE A 337 -15.98 -1.45 -15.91
CA ILE A 337 -16.71 -0.91 -14.76
C ILE A 337 -18.13 -1.51 -14.77
N ALA A 338 -18.41 -2.31 -13.74
CA ALA A 338 -19.68 -2.95 -13.48
C ALA A 338 -20.21 -2.44 -12.14
N LEU A 339 -21.50 -2.64 -11.88
CA LEU A 339 -22.09 -2.30 -10.59
C LEU A 339 -22.01 -3.49 -9.64
N ASN A 340 -22.67 -4.58 -10.00
CA ASN A 340 -22.76 -5.80 -9.18
C ASN A 340 -21.38 -6.44 -9.00
N GLY A 341 -20.99 -6.69 -7.75
CA GLY A 341 -19.70 -7.29 -7.42
C GLY A 341 -18.47 -6.39 -7.60
N HIS A 342 -18.64 -5.13 -8.03
CA HIS A 342 -17.50 -4.26 -8.29
C HIS A 342 -16.72 -3.93 -7.02
N ASN A 343 -15.40 -4.07 -7.09
CA ASN A 343 -14.52 -3.78 -5.98
C ASN A 343 -14.20 -2.28 -5.94
N VAL A 344 -14.76 -1.53 -4.98
CA VAL A 344 -14.62 -0.07 -4.92
C VAL A 344 -13.19 0.40 -4.63
N LYS A 345 -12.31 -0.51 -4.19
CA LYS A 345 -10.91 -0.22 -3.88
C LYS A 345 -9.97 -0.59 -5.02
N LEU A 346 -10.06 -1.84 -5.49
CA LEU A 346 -9.14 -2.45 -6.46
C LEU A 346 -9.67 -2.43 -7.89
N GLY A 347 -10.99 -2.26 -8.07
CA GLY A 347 -11.62 -2.16 -9.39
C GLY A 347 -11.23 -0.88 -10.11
N ARG A 348 -11.44 -0.88 -11.43
CA ARG A 348 -11.17 0.27 -12.30
C ARG A 348 -11.96 1.50 -11.83
N GLY A 349 -11.28 2.63 -11.69
CA GLY A 349 -11.86 3.85 -11.12
C GLY A 349 -11.97 3.85 -9.59
N GLY A 350 -11.43 2.84 -8.91
CA GLY A 350 -11.54 2.68 -7.46
C GLY A 350 -10.60 3.56 -6.64
N ILE A 351 -10.71 3.45 -5.31
CA ILE A 351 -9.94 4.21 -4.32
C ILE A 351 -8.43 4.13 -4.58
N ARG A 352 -7.93 2.94 -4.94
CA ARG A 352 -6.49 2.70 -5.16
C ARG A 352 -5.94 3.51 -6.33
N GLU A 353 -6.70 3.71 -7.40
CA GLU A 353 -6.28 4.57 -8.53
C GLU A 353 -6.13 6.03 -8.09
N ILE A 354 -6.99 6.52 -7.20
CA ILE A 354 -6.88 7.88 -6.63
C ILE A 354 -5.64 7.98 -5.73
N GLU A 355 -5.43 7.02 -4.83
CA GLU A 355 -4.24 6.96 -3.97
C GLU A 355 -2.96 6.98 -4.82
N PHE A 356 -2.90 6.17 -5.88
CA PHE A 356 -1.75 6.13 -6.77
C PHE A 356 -1.59 7.38 -7.62
N PHE A 357 -2.68 7.98 -8.11
CA PHE A 357 -2.63 9.26 -8.82
C PHE A 357 -1.90 10.31 -7.98
N THR A 358 -2.24 10.39 -6.69
CA THR A 358 -1.56 11.32 -5.77
C THR A 358 -0.11 10.95 -5.53
N GLN A 359 0.17 9.70 -5.12
CA GLN A 359 1.52 9.26 -4.76
C GLN A 359 2.50 9.36 -5.93
N THR A 360 2.05 9.05 -7.15
CA THR A 360 2.86 9.22 -8.36
C THR A 360 3.31 10.66 -8.52
N GLN A 361 2.38 11.61 -8.38
CA GLN A 361 2.70 13.04 -8.45
C GLN A 361 3.62 13.48 -7.30
N GLN A 362 3.47 12.92 -6.10
CA GLN A 362 4.37 13.20 -4.98
C GLN A 362 5.80 12.71 -5.24
N LEU A 363 5.98 11.54 -5.86
CA LEU A 363 7.31 11.04 -6.23
C LEU A 363 7.97 11.92 -7.30
N ILE A 364 7.18 12.44 -8.24
CA ILE A 364 7.66 13.32 -9.31
C ILE A 364 8.09 14.68 -8.76
N TRP A 365 7.22 15.31 -7.97
CA TRP A 365 7.36 16.74 -7.61
C TRP A 365 7.85 16.97 -6.19
N GLY A 366 7.61 16.03 -5.27
CA GLY A 366 7.88 16.18 -3.84
C GLY A 366 9.34 16.46 -3.51
N GLY A 367 10.29 16.06 -4.36
CA GLY A 367 11.70 16.44 -4.21
C GLY A 367 11.96 17.94 -4.31
N ARG A 368 11.22 18.63 -5.18
CA ARG A 368 11.36 20.07 -5.47
C ARG A 368 10.34 20.91 -4.72
N GLU A 369 9.17 20.34 -4.43
CA GLU A 369 8.05 21.01 -3.78
C GLU A 369 7.68 20.31 -2.46
N PRO A 370 8.24 20.77 -1.32
CA PRO A 370 7.94 20.18 -0.02
C PRO A 370 6.46 20.23 0.37
N SER A 371 5.67 21.18 -0.15
CA SER A 371 4.22 21.28 0.05
C SER A 371 3.47 20.03 -0.43
N LEU A 372 4.02 19.30 -1.40
CA LEU A 372 3.45 18.07 -1.95
C LEU A 372 3.80 16.82 -1.13
N ARG A 373 4.57 16.95 -0.04
CA ARG A 373 4.92 15.82 0.85
C ARG A 373 3.85 15.53 1.90
N ALA A 374 2.65 16.09 1.73
CA ALA A 374 1.51 15.82 2.59
C ALA A 374 1.21 14.30 2.66
N PRO A 375 0.96 13.73 3.84
CA PRO A 375 0.74 12.29 3.96
C PRO A 375 -0.68 11.86 3.56
N GLY A 376 -1.66 12.77 3.57
CA GLY A 376 -3.06 12.48 3.23
C GLY A 376 -3.38 12.68 1.75
N THR A 377 -4.16 11.78 1.17
CA THR A 377 -4.56 11.74 -0.25
C THR A 377 -5.31 13.01 -0.65
N VAL A 378 -6.34 13.39 0.11
CA VAL A 378 -7.13 14.62 -0.16
C VAL A 378 -6.29 15.88 0.03
N GLN A 379 -5.43 15.92 1.04
CA GLN A 379 -4.51 17.04 1.27
C GLN A 379 -3.56 17.22 0.08
N THR A 380 -3.01 16.13 -0.43
CA THR A 380 -2.14 16.13 -1.61
C THR A 380 -2.88 16.57 -2.88
N LEU A 381 -4.11 16.12 -3.12
CA LEU A 381 -4.91 16.58 -4.27
C LEU A 381 -5.13 18.11 -4.24
N ARG A 382 -5.42 18.66 -3.06
CA ARG A 382 -5.54 20.13 -2.89
C ARG A 382 -4.22 20.83 -3.15
N ALA A 383 -3.11 20.30 -2.63
CA ALA A 383 -1.79 20.88 -2.84
C ALA A 383 -1.35 20.85 -4.31
N LEU A 384 -1.62 19.75 -5.03
CA LEU A 384 -1.36 19.62 -6.48
C LEU A 384 -2.17 20.61 -7.32
N ALA A 385 -3.41 20.91 -6.91
CA ALA A 385 -4.21 21.92 -7.61
C ALA A 385 -3.70 23.34 -7.32
N ALA A 386 -3.35 23.62 -6.06
CA ALA A 386 -2.83 24.91 -5.65
C ALA A 386 -1.47 25.23 -6.31
N GLY A 387 -0.61 24.23 -6.52
CA GLY A 387 0.66 24.36 -7.25
C GLY A 387 0.53 24.32 -8.78
N GLY A 388 -0.67 24.08 -9.32
CA GLY A 388 -0.91 24.04 -10.76
C GLY A 388 -0.45 22.76 -11.47
N GLN A 389 -0.05 21.71 -10.74
CA GLN A 389 0.34 20.42 -11.32
C GLN A 389 -0.86 19.64 -11.87
N ILE A 390 -2.05 19.88 -11.30
CA ILE A 390 -3.32 19.36 -11.82
C ILE A 390 -4.36 20.47 -11.94
N LYS A 391 -5.31 20.27 -12.85
CA LYS A 391 -6.42 21.22 -13.00
C LYS A 391 -7.32 21.20 -11.75
N PRO A 392 -7.89 22.35 -11.31
CA PRO A 392 -8.81 22.41 -10.18
C PRO A 392 -10.00 21.46 -10.31
N GLU A 393 -10.49 21.22 -11.53
CA GLU A 393 -11.58 20.28 -11.79
C GLU A 393 -11.17 18.83 -11.47
N ALA A 394 -9.94 18.43 -11.83
CA ALA A 394 -9.44 17.10 -11.54
C ALA A 394 -9.34 16.86 -10.03
N ALA A 395 -8.87 17.86 -9.26
CA ALA A 395 -8.85 17.77 -7.81
C ALA A 395 -10.26 17.66 -7.23
N ARG A 396 -11.21 18.48 -7.68
CA ARG A 396 -12.60 18.44 -7.21
C ARG A 396 -13.24 17.07 -7.46
N ASP A 397 -13.13 16.56 -8.68
CA ASP A 397 -13.70 15.27 -9.08
C ASP A 397 -13.10 14.11 -8.29
N LEU A 398 -11.75 14.08 -8.16
CA LEU A 398 -11.04 13.02 -7.45
C LEU A 398 -11.29 13.06 -5.93
N ILE A 399 -11.39 14.25 -5.32
CA ILE A 399 -11.74 14.39 -3.90
C ILE A 399 -13.17 13.88 -3.67
N GLY A 400 -14.13 14.33 -4.49
CA GLY A 400 -15.52 13.88 -4.36
C GLY A 400 -15.67 12.36 -4.56
N ALA A 401 -14.96 11.80 -5.55
CA ALA A 401 -14.92 10.35 -5.74
C ALA A 401 -14.25 9.61 -4.57
N TYR A 402 -13.14 10.12 -4.04
CA TYR A 402 -12.46 9.52 -2.90
C TYR A 402 -13.37 9.48 -1.67
N GLU A 403 -14.01 10.60 -1.34
CA GLU A 403 -14.92 10.70 -0.20
C GLU A 403 -16.13 9.75 -0.35
N TYR A 404 -16.74 9.71 -1.53
CA TYR A 404 -17.87 8.84 -1.81
C TYR A 404 -17.50 7.34 -1.75
N LEU A 405 -16.39 6.94 -2.39
CA LEU A 405 -15.95 5.55 -2.44
C LEU A 405 -15.46 5.08 -1.07
N ARG A 406 -14.81 5.94 -0.27
CA ARG A 406 -14.42 5.64 1.12
C ARG A 406 -15.62 5.46 2.03
N ARG A 407 -16.65 6.30 1.91
CA ARG A 407 -17.92 6.11 2.64
C ARG A 407 -18.60 4.80 2.23
N THR A 408 -18.57 4.47 0.95
CA THR A 408 -19.08 3.18 0.44
C THR A 408 -18.32 2.01 1.04
N GLU A 409 -16.98 2.05 1.01
CA GLU A 409 -16.11 1.05 1.65
C GLU A 409 -16.43 0.91 3.15
N HIS A 410 -16.57 2.02 3.87
CA HIS A 410 -16.89 2.02 5.30
C HIS A 410 -18.23 1.33 5.59
N ARG A 411 -19.28 1.66 4.83
CA ARG A 411 -20.60 1.01 4.98
C ARG A 411 -20.54 -0.47 4.66
N LEU A 412 -19.79 -0.90 3.64
CA LEU A 412 -19.60 -2.34 3.34
C LEU A 412 -18.98 -3.07 4.54
N GLN A 413 -17.92 -2.50 5.14
CA GLN A 413 -17.21 -3.09 6.27
C GLN A 413 -18.09 -3.11 7.55
N MET A 414 -18.88 -2.06 7.78
CA MET A 414 -19.74 -1.94 8.97
C MET A 414 -20.85 -2.97 9.06
N VAL A 415 -21.28 -3.59 7.96
CA VAL A 415 -22.37 -4.57 7.99
C VAL A 415 -22.02 -5.71 8.97
N ASN A 416 -20.82 -6.27 8.84
CA ASN A 416 -20.39 -7.45 9.59
C ASN A 416 -19.02 -7.34 10.28
N ASP A 417 -18.32 -6.19 10.21
CA ASP A 417 -16.89 -6.03 10.62
C ASP A 417 -15.94 -6.90 9.78
N GLU A 418 -16.12 -6.83 8.46
CA GLU A 418 -15.39 -7.64 7.49
C GLU A 418 -14.52 -6.77 6.58
N GLN A 419 -13.38 -7.31 6.13
CA GLN A 419 -12.51 -6.66 5.13
C GLN A 419 -13.07 -6.83 3.72
N THR A 420 -14.29 -6.37 3.52
CA THR A 420 -14.93 -6.38 2.20
C THR A 420 -14.73 -5.04 1.50
N HIS A 421 -14.49 -5.11 0.19
CA HIS A 421 -14.38 -3.97 -0.72
C HIS A 421 -15.31 -4.11 -1.92
N SER A 422 -16.05 -5.21 -2.02
CA SER A 422 -16.90 -5.51 -3.18
C SER A 422 -18.34 -5.16 -2.87
N LEU A 423 -18.99 -4.48 -3.81
CA LEU A 423 -20.43 -4.28 -3.78
C LEU A 423 -21.15 -5.65 -3.82
N PRO A 424 -22.37 -5.74 -3.27
CA PRO A 424 -23.18 -6.95 -3.41
C PRO A 424 -23.36 -7.35 -4.88
N VAL A 425 -23.42 -8.67 -5.11
CA VAL A 425 -23.60 -9.22 -6.46
C VAL A 425 -25.08 -9.33 -6.81
N ASP A 426 -25.93 -9.64 -5.83
CA ASP A 426 -27.37 -9.76 -6.03
C ASP A 426 -28.09 -8.40 -5.89
N ASP A 427 -29.09 -8.18 -6.75
CA ASP A 427 -29.82 -6.91 -6.79
C ASP A 427 -30.58 -6.64 -5.49
N ALA A 428 -31.04 -7.68 -4.79
CA ALA A 428 -31.74 -7.53 -3.51
C ALA A 428 -30.82 -6.96 -2.42
N ALA A 429 -29.62 -7.51 -2.26
CA ALA A 429 -28.61 -7.00 -1.33
C ALA A 429 -28.06 -5.65 -1.77
N LEU A 430 -27.94 -5.40 -3.08
CA LEU A 430 -27.54 -4.08 -3.57
C LEU A 430 -28.60 -3.01 -3.25
N ASN A 431 -29.89 -3.34 -3.42
CA ASN A 431 -30.99 -2.47 -3.03
C ASN A 431 -31.00 -2.22 -1.51
N ALA A 432 -30.78 -3.26 -0.70
CA ALA A 432 -30.63 -3.14 0.75
C ALA A 432 -29.43 -2.25 1.12
N PHE A 433 -28.31 -2.39 0.42
CA PHE A 433 -27.12 -1.59 0.64
C PHE A 433 -27.31 -0.13 0.24
N ALA A 434 -28.05 0.16 -0.83
CA ALA A 434 -28.42 1.52 -1.21
C ALA A 434 -29.21 2.23 -0.11
N LEU A 435 -30.12 1.52 0.58
CA LEU A 435 -30.83 2.06 1.75
C LEU A 435 -29.86 2.40 2.89
N PHE A 436 -28.85 1.56 3.12
CA PHE A 436 -27.83 1.83 4.14
C PHE A 436 -26.93 3.02 3.78
N MET A 437 -26.70 3.26 2.49
CA MET A 437 -26.01 4.43 1.98
C MET A 437 -26.84 5.73 2.09
N GLY A 438 -28.11 5.64 2.51
CA GLY A 438 -29.01 6.78 2.69
C GLY A 438 -29.93 7.06 1.51
N TYR A 439 -29.96 6.20 0.48
CA TYR A 439 -30.87 6.37 -0.64
C TYR A 439 -32.30 5.93 -0.29
N ALA A 440 -33.29 6.59 -0.90
CA ALA A 440 -34.70 6.31 -0.65
C ALA A 440 -35.13 4.93 -1.19
N ARG A 441 -36.23 4.38 -0.64
CA ARG A 441 -36.87 3.17 -1.19
C ARG A 441 -37.41 3.41 -2.61
N GLY A 442 -37.46 2.36 -3.41
CA GLY A 442 -37.92 2.43 -4.81
C GLY A 442 -36.80 2.86 -5.73
N ALA A 443 -36.90 4.04 -6.34
CA ALA A 443 -35.94 4.51 -7.35
C ALA A 443 -34.52 4.81 -6.80
N GLY A 444 -34.31 4.82 -5.48
CA GLY A 444 -33.04 5.18 -4.88
C GLY A 444 -31.87 4.25 -5.21
N SER A 445 -32.12 2.97 -5.52
CA SER A 445 -31.05 2.07 -5.98
C SER A 445 -30.52 2.41 -7.36
N THR A 446 -31.39 2.91 -8.26
CA THR A 446 -30.98 3.43 -9.56
C THR A 446 -30.16 4.71 -9.42
N VAL A 447 -30.54 5.60 -8.49
CA VAL A 447 -29.75 6.82 -8.20
C VAL A 447 -28.38 6.45 -7.63
N PHE A 448 -28.33 5.55 -6.63
CA PHE A 448 -27.08 5.02 -6.08
C PHE A 448 -26.17 4.44 -7.16
N ALA A 449 -26.74 3.62 -8.06
CA ALA A 449 -26.01 3.03 -9.18
C ALA A 449 -25.41 4.10 -10.11
N ASN A 450 -26.17 5.14 -10.45
CA ASN A 450 -25.69 6.23 -11.29
C ASN A 450 -24.57 7.04 -10.62
N ASP A 451 -24.72 7.35 -9.33
CA ASP A 451 -23.74 8.12 -8.57
C ASP A 451 -22.41 7.38 -8.47
N ILE A 452 -22.43 6.10 -8.07
CA ILE A 452 -21.20 5.32 -7.92
C ILE A 452 -20.50 5.10 -9.27
N LEU A 453 -21.25 4.78 -10.34
CA LEU A 453 -20.69 4.64 -11.67
C LEU A 453 -20.13 5.97 -12.20
N GLY A 454 -20.77 7.09 -11.87
CA GLY A 454 -20.31 8.44 -12.18
C GLY A 454 -18.94 8.72 -11.57
N HIS A 455 -18.76 8.42 -10.28
CA HIS A 455 -17.48 8.56 -9.58
C HIS A 455 -16.41 7.62 -10.16
N LEU A 456 -16.69 6.34 -10.34
CA LEU A 456 -15.73 5.37 -10.89
C LEU A 456 -15.24 5.80 -12.28
N ARG A 457 -16.15 6.22 -13.17
CA ARG A 457 -15.79 6.72 -14.51
C ARG A 457 -15.02 8.04 -14.45
N ALA A 458 -15.27 8.90 -13.47
CA ALA A 458 -14.51 10.14 -13.30
C ALA A 458 -13.05 9.85 -12.93
N VAL A 459 -12.83 8.93 -12.00
CA VAL A 459 -11.49 8.47 -11.62
C VAL A 459 -10.78 7.85 -12.81
N GLU A 460 -11.43 6.91 -13.51
CA GLU A 460 -10.89 6.25 -14.71
C GLU A 460 -10.42 7.27 -15.76
N ARG A 461 -11.22 8.31 -16.04
CA ARG A 461 -10.88 9.37 -17.01
C ARG A 461 -9.65 10.18 -16.59
N HIS A 462 -9.61 10.64 -15.33
CA HIS A 462 -8.48 11.44 -14.83
C HIS A 462 -7.21 10.61 -14.72
N TYR A 463 -7.34 9.35 -14.29
CA TYR A 463 -6.24 8.41 -14.20
C TYR A 463 -5.65 8.10 -15.58
N ALA A 464 -6.49 7.81 -16.60
CA ALA A 464 -6.02 7.55 -17.96
C ALA A 464 -5.21 8.73 -18.53
N ARG A 465 -5.69 9.97 -18.35
CA ARG A 465 -5.02 11.20 -18.80
C ARG A 465 -3.63 11.42 -18.21
N LEU A 466 -3.38 10.92 -16.98
CA LEU A 466 -2.07 11.03 -16.35
C LEU A 466 -0.98 10.31 -17.16
N PHE A 467 -1.34 9.26 -17.92
CA PHE A 467 -0.39 8.39 -18.62
C PHE A 467 -0.48 8.45 -20.16
N GLU A 468 -1.32 9.32 -20.73
CA GLU A 468 -1.49 9.44 -22.20
C GLU A 468 -0.20 9.80 -22.96
N LYS A 469 0.79 10.41 -22.28
CA LYS A 469 2.06 10.86 -22.88
C LYS A 469 3.27 9.99 -22.54
N ALA A 470 3.08 8.90 -21.79
CA ALA A 470 4.19 8.08 -21.32
C ALA A 470 4.49 6.95 -22.34
N PRO A 471 5.74 6.74 -22.80
CA PRO A 471 6.07 5.71 -23.79
C PRO A 471 5.70 4.32 -23.28
N ASP A 472 5.04 3.51 -24.11
CA ASP A 472 4.60 2.17 -23.69
C ASP A 472 5.83 1.25 -23.52
N LEU A 473 5.96 0.64 -22.35
CA LEU A 473 7.03 -0.32 -22.04
C LEU A 473 6.56 -1.77 -22.21
N GLY A 474 5.32 -1.99 -22.67
CA GLY A 474 4.86 -3.27 -23.21
C GLY A 474 5.35 -3.51 -24.64
N LEU A 475 5.06 -4.69 -25.19
CA LEU A 475 5.23 -4.90 -26.64
C LEU A 475 4.18 -4.03 -27.36
N PRO A 476 4.58 -3.15 -28.31
CA PRO A 476 3.63 -2.29 -29.01
C PRO A 476 2.64 -3.12 -29.83
N GLU A 477 1.40 -2.64 -29.94
CA GLU A 477 0.44 -3.11 -30.96
C GLU A 477 1.00 -2.77 -32.35
N THR A 478 1.82 -3.67 -32.92
CA THR A 478 2.21 -3.54 -34.33
C THR A 478 1.06 -4.04 -35.19
N GLY A 479 0.49 -3.14 -35.99
CA GLY A 479 -0.72 -3.39 -36.77
C GLY A 479 -0.69 -4.66 -37.62
N ASN A 480 -1.87 -5.28 -37.76
CA ASN A 480 -2.27 -6.30 -38.74
C ASN A 480 -1.26 -7.42 -39.09
N GLU A 481 -0.37 -7.83 -38.19
CA GLU A 481 0.35 -9.11 -38.35
C GLU A 481 -0.41 -10.25 -37.64
N PRO A 482 -0.72 -11.37 -38.32
CA PRO A 482 -1.61 -12.41 -37.79
C PRO A 482 -1.12 -13.17 -36.54
N ASN A 483 0.11 -12.92 -36.06
CA ASN A 483 0.73 -13.64 -34.94
C ASN A 483 1.49 -12.70 -33.96
N ALA A 484 1.12 -11.42 -33.88
CA ALA A 484 1.78 -10.48 -32.96
C ALA A 484 1.39 -10.76 -31.49
N VAL A 485 2.36 -11.17 -30.68
CA VAL A 485 2.20 -11.34 -29.23
C VAL A 485 2.15 -9.96 -28.58
N SER A 486 0.96 -9.56 -28.12
CA SER A 486 0.75 -8.39 -27.26
C SER A 486 0.65 -8.86 -25.82
N GLY A 487 1.33 -8.21 -24.89
CA GLY A 487 1.34 -8.65 -23.50
C GLY A 487 2.16 -7.77 -22.56
N ASN A 488 1.82 -7.86 -21.28
CA ASN A 488 2.43 -7.09 -20.20
C ASN A 488 3.69 -7.81 -19.69
N LEU A 489 4.73 -7.05 -19.34
CA LEU A 489 6.00 -7.58 -18.82
C LEU A 489 6.32 -6.94 -17.46
N VAL A 490 6.09 -7.71 -16.38
CA VAL A 490 6.21 -7.28 -14.98
C VAL A 490 7.20 -8.15 -14.22
N PHE A 491 8.46 -7.72 -14.21
CA PHE A 491 9.55 -8.36 -13.47
C PHE A 491 9.83 -7.69 -12.10
N THR A 492 8.93 -6.84 -11.63
CA THR A 492 9.07 -6.12 -10.35
C THR A 492 8.14 -6.75 -9.30
N GLY A 493 8.70 -7.26 -8.19
CA GLY A 493 7.94 -7.89 -7.09
C GLY A 493 8.61 -9.16 -6.54
N GLY A 494 8.01 -9.71 -5.48
CA GLY A 494 8.45 -10.96 -4.84
C GLY A 494 8.04 -12.22 -5.61
N GLU A 495 6.86 -12.21 -6.23
CA GLU A 495 6.27 -13.36 -6.94
C GLU A 495 6.13 -13.09 -8.45
N PRO A 496 6.15 -14.15 -9.30
CA PRO A 496 5.89 -14.05 -10.74
C PRO A 496 4.47 -13.54 -11.04
N ASP A 497 4.35 -12.68 -12.05
CA ASP A 497 3.06 -12.16 -12.52
C ASP A 497 2.45 -13.11 -13.58
N PRO A 498 1.20 -13.60 -13.42
CA PRO A 498 0.62 -14.57 -14.36
C PRO A 498 0.51 -14.08 -15.80
N GLU A 499 0.22 -12.78 -16.02
CA GLU A 499 0.13 -12.19 -17.36
C GLU A 499 1.51 -12.10 -18.02
N THR A 500 2.55 -11.84 -17.23
CA THR A 500 3.96 -11.87 -17.68
C THR A 500 4.37 -13.27 -18.09
N LEU A 501 4.01 -14.30 -17.32
CA LEU A 501 4.28 -15.69 -17.68
C LEU A 501 3.60 -16.06 -19.01
N HIS A 502 2.32 -15.69 -19.16
CA HIS A 502 1.59 -15.92 -20.40
C HIS A 502 2.21 -15.17 -21.60
N THR A 503 2.68 -13.94 -21.39
CA THR A 503 3.38 -13.16 -22.42
C THR A 503 4.69 -13.84 -22.84
N LEU A 504 5.46 -14.38 -21.90
CA LEU A 504 6.69 -15.12 -22.18
C LEU A 504 6.40 -16.44 -22.94
N GLU A 505 5.35 -17.16 -22.56
CA GLU A 505 4.91 -18.35 -23.31
C GLU A 505 4.54 -17.99 -24.75
N GLY A 506 3.81 -16.88 -24.95
CA GLY A 506 3.48 -16.36 -26.28
C GLY A 506 4.72 -16.03 -27.13
N LEU A 507 5.80 -15.56 -26.51
CA LEU A 507 7.08 -15.28 -27.16
C LEU A 507 7.92 -16.53 -27.48
N GLY A 508 7.44 -17.74 -27.14
CA GLY A 508 8.11 -19.00 -27.45
C GLY A 508 8.98 -19.57 -26.34
N PHE A 509 8.96 -19.00 -25.13
CA PHE A 509 9.68 -19.55 -23.98
C PHE A 509 8.87 -20.68 -23.33
N THR A 510 9.43 -21.89 -23.28
CA THR A 510 8.73 -23.08 -22.75
C THR A 510 8.77 -23.18 -21.22
N ASN A 511 9.71 -22.47 -20.57
CA ASN A 511 9.84 -22.40 -19.11
C ASN A 511 9.80 -20.94 -18.62
N ALA A 512 8.65 -20.29 -18.82
CA ALA A 512 8.43 -18.87 -18.49
C ALA A 512 8.76 -18.51 -17.04
N ALA A 513 8.48 -19.39 -16.07
CA ALA A 513 8.76 -19.14 -14.66
C ALA A 513 10.27 -19.04 -14.36
N THR A 514 11.09 -19.86 -15.02
CA THR A 514 12.55 -19.80 -14.87
C THR A 514 13.11 -18.54 -15.53
N VAL A 515 12.61 -18.20 -16.72
CA VAL A 515 12.97 -16.97 -17.45
C VAL A 515 12.64 -15.74 -16.60
N ASP A 516 11.43 -15.65 -16.05
CA ASP A 516 11.01 -14.58 -15.13
C ASP A 516 11.93 -14.48 -13.91
N THR A 517 12.27 -15.60 -13.27
CA THR A 517 13.17 -15.64 -12.11
C THR A 517 14.55 -15.07 -12.43
N VAL A 518 15.12 -15.42 -13.58
CA VAL A 518 16.43 -14.93 -14.03
C VAL A 518 16.39 -13.42 -14.31
N ILE A 519 15.35 -12.94 -15.02
CA ILE A 519 15.16 -11.52 -15.32
C ILE A 519 14.98 -10.70 -14.04
N ARG A 520 14.21 -11.20 -13.06
CA ARG A 520 14.12 -10.60 -11.72
C ARG A 520 15.49 -10.50 -11.06
N GLY A 521 16.31 -11.54 -11.19
CA GLY A 521 17.71 -11.53 -10.76
C GLY A 521 18.52 -10.40 -11.39
N TRP A 522 18.35 -10.15 -12.69
CA TRP A 522 19.02 -9.04 -13.36
C TRP A 522 18.58 -7.69 -12.79
N HIS A 523 17.27 -7.49 -12.57
CA HIS A 523 16.74 -6.27 -11.95
C HIS A 523 17.14 -6.10 -10.48
N ARG A 524 17.49 -7.18 -9.77
CA ARG A 524 18.05 -7.13 -8.41
C ARG A 524 19.56 -6.90 -8.39
N GLY A 525 20.21 -6.83 -9.55
CA GLY A 525 21.65 -6.58 -9.65
C GLY A 525 22.52 -7.81 -9.44
N ARG A 526 22.04 -9.00 -9.84
CA ARG A 526 22.76 -10.29 -9.69
C ARG A 526 24.20 -10.25 -10.23
N TYR A 527 24.43 -9.59 -11.37
CA TYR A 527 25.76 -9.51 -12.00
C TYR A 527 26.35 -8.11 -11.96
N ARG A 528 27.68 -8.02 -12.07
CA ARG A 528 28.39 -6.72 -12.14
C ARG A 528 27.85 -5.82 -13.25
N ALA A 529 27.50 -6.41 -14.40
CA ALA A 529 26.88 -5.74 -15.53
C ALA A 529 25.61 -4.95 -15.19
N VAL A 530 24.84 -5.42 -14.20
CA VAL A 530 23.53 -4.90 -13.80
C VAL A 530 23.50 -4.42 -12.34
N ARG A 531 24.65 -4.20 -11.71
CA ARG A 531 24.70 -3.71 -10.32
C ARG A 531 24.32 -2.23 -10.20
N SER A 532 24.75 -1.41 -11.16
CA SER A 532 24.47 0.02 -11.11
C SER A 532 23.01 0.30 -11.44
N THR A 533 22.46 1.34 -10.82
CA THR A 533 21.09 1.81 -11.09
C THR A 533 20.90 2.11 -12.57
N ARG A 534 21.87 2.80 -13.20
CA ARG A 534 21.84 3.13 -14.63
C ARG A 534 21.82 1.91 -15.55
N ALA A 535 22.57 0.85 -15.24
CA ALA A 535 22.55 -0.36 -16.06
C ALA A 535 21.19 -1.08 -15.97
N ARG A 536 20.60 -1.15 -14.76
CA ARG A 536 19.27 -1.74 -14.56
C ARG A 536 18.17 -0.94 -15.24
N GLU A 537 18.31 0.39 -15.30
CA GLU A 537 17.41 1.27 -16.05
C GLU A 537 17.40 0.93 -17.54
N LEU A 538 18.58 0.99 -18.18
CA LEU A 538 18.71 0.70 -19.61
C LEU A 538 18.27 -0.73 -19.95
N LEU A 539 18.62 -1.71 -19.11
CA LEU A 539 18.16 -3.09 -19.28
C LEU A 539 16.64 -3.20 -19.22
N SER A 540 15.98 -2.45 -18.32
CA SER A 540 14.52 -2.47 -18.20
C SER A 540 13.83 -1.93 -19.44
N GLU A 541 14.37 -0.86 -20.03
CA GLU A 541 13.83 -0.24 -21.25
C GLU A 541 14.02 -1.15 -22.47
N LEU A 542 15.16 -1.83 -22.54
CA LEU A 542 15.47 -2.77 -23.61
C LEU A 542 14.76 -4.12 -23.45
N MET A 543 14.18 -4.42 -22.28
CA MET A 543 13.63 -5.74 -21.98
C MET A 543 12.62 -6.24 -23.03
N PRO A 544 11.63 -5.44 -23.48
CA PRO A 544 10.71 -5.89 -24.52
C PRO A 544 11.42 -6.23 -25.83
N ALA A 545 12.40 -5.41 -26.23
CA ALA A 545 13.19 -5.63 -27.43
C ALA A 545 14.11 -6.86 -27.31
N ILE A 546 14.72 -7.06 -26.13
CA ILE A 546 15.57 -8.23 -25.82
C ILE A 546 14.73 -9.49 -25.89
N LEU A 547 13.58 -9.54 -25.20
CA LEU A 547 12.71 -10.72 -25.19
C LEU A 547 12.11 -11.01 -26.56
N LYS A 548 11.72 -9.98 -27.31
CA LYS A 548 11.27 -10.15 -28.70
C LYS A 548 12.37 -10.72 -29.60
N ALA A 549 13.60 -10.22 -29.47
CA ALA A 549 14.73 -10.72 -30.26
C ALA A 549 15.12 -12.16 -29.89
N LEU A 550 15.13 -12.49 -28.59
CA LEU A 550 15.42 -13.84 -28.10
C LEU A 550 14.30 -14.82 -28.46
N GLY A 551 13.03 -14.41 -28.33
CA GLY A 551 11.86 -15.19 -28.73
C GLY A 551 11.80 -15.51 -30.22
N ALA A 552 12.39 -14.65 -31.06
CA ALA A 552 12.49 -14.87 -32.51
C ALA A 552 13.66 -15.80 -32.92
N ALA A 553 14.48 -16.28 -31.98
CA ALA A 553 15.57 -17.21 -32.28
C ALA A 553 15.04 -18.62 -32.60
N PRO A 554 15.79 -19.46 -33.35
CA PRO A 554 15.39 -20.85 -33.63
C PRO A 554 15.16 -21.69 -32.37
N ASP A 555 15.91 -21.42 -31.30
CA ASP A 555 15.69 -21.95 -29.95
C ASP A 555 15.71 -20.79 -28.94
N PRO A 556 14.53 -20.28 -28.54
CA PRO A 556 14.42 -19.16 -27.61
C PRO A 556 15.02 -19.43 -26.23
N ASN A 557 14.90 -20.65 -25.72
CA ASN A 557 15.38 -20.99 -24.38
C ASN A 557 16.91 -21.02 -24.34
N GLU A 558 17.53 -21.67 -25.33
CA GLU A 558 18.99 -21.71 -25.44
C GLU A 558 19.55 -20.31 -25.70
N ALA A 559 18.89 -19.50 -26.55
CA ALA A 559 19.29 -18.11 -26.77
C ALA A 559 19.24 -17.28 -25.48
N PHE A 560 18.20 -17.47 -24.66
CA PHE A 560 18.06 -16.79 -23.37
C PHE A 560 19.15 -17.20 -22.38
N ILE A 561 19.43 -18.50 -22.23
CA ILE A 561 20.49 -19.01 -21.34
C ILE A 561 21.84 -18.41 -21.72
N ARG A 562 22.19 -18.41 -23.02
CA ARG A 562 23.45 -17.84 -23.47
C ARG A 562 23.52 -16.32 -23.30
N PHE A 563 22.39 -15.62 -23.39
CA PHE A 563 22.32 -14.20 -23.10
C PHE A 563 22.53 -13.92 -21.60
N ASP A 564 21.96 -14.73 -20.70
CA ASP A 564 22.22 -14.67 -19.26
C ASP A 564 23.72 -14.89 -18.95
N GLU A 565 24.33 -15.91 -19.55
CA GLU A 565 25.76 -16.18 -19.41
C GLU A 565 26.62 -15.02 -19.92
N PHE A 566 26.26 -14.44 -21.07
CA PHE A 566 26.92 -13.27 -21.62
C PHE A 566 26.87 -12.08 -20.64
N LEU A 567 25.71 -11.79 -20.04
CA LEU A 567 25.57 -10.75 -19.01
C LEU A 567 26.39 -11.05 -17.75
N SER A 568 26.49 -12.31 -17.35
CA SER A 568 27.24 -12.72 -16.15
C SER A 568 28.75 -12.44 -16.28
N ARG A 569 29.27 -12.46 -17.51
CA ARG A 569 30.70 -12.25 -17.83
C ARG A 569 31.04 -10.80 -18.11
N LEU A 570 30.04 -9.94 -18.34
CA LEU A 570 30.24 -8.55 -18.70
C LEU A 570 30.76 -7.73 -17.48
N PRO A 571 31.86 -6.97 -17.62
CA PRO A 571 32.39 -6.18 -16.50
C PRO A 571 31.48 -5.00 -16.11
N SER A 572 30.78 -4.38 -17.07
CA SER A 572 29.83 -3.29 -16.88
C SER A 572 28.80 -3.27 -18.02
N GLY A 573 27.52 -3.13 -17.69
CA GLY A 573 26.43 -3.13 -18.69
C GLY A 573 26.06 -1.76 -19.22
N VAL A 574 26.43 -0.66 -18.53
CA VAL A 574 25.96 0.69 -18.89
C VAL A 574 26.31 1.05 -20.33
N GLN A 575 27.56 0.86 -20.74
CA GLN A 575 28.02 1.21 -22.09
C GLN A 575 27.30 0.38 -23.16
N LEU A 576 27.24 -0.94 -22.97
CA LEU A 576 26.60 -1.85 -23.92
C LEU A 576 25.10 -1.58 -24.08
N PHE A 577 24.39 -1.44 -22.97
CA PHE A 577 22.96 -1.14 -23.02
C PHE A 577 22.69 0.25 -23.61
N SER A 578 23.57 1.23 -23.37
CA SER A 578 23.45 2.55 -24.01
C SER A 578 23.59 2.45 -25.53
N MET A 579 24.50 1.59 -26.03
CA MET A 579 24.65 1.34 -27.45
C MET A 579 23.43 0.65 -28.06
N PHE A 580 22.84 -0.33 -27.37
CA PHE A 580 21.58 -0.96 -27.84
C PHE A 580 20.42 0.02 -27.86
N HIS A 581 20.36 0.91 -26.89
CA HIS A 581 19.33 1.94 -26.83
C HIS A 581 19.49 2.94 -27.99
N ALA A 582 20.72 3.36 -28.29
CA ALA A 582 21.02 4.25 -29.41
C ALA A 582 20.86 3.56 -30.78
N ASN A 583 21.15 2.27 -30.87
CA ASN A 583 21.08 1.49 -32.11
C ASN A 583 20.47 0.09 -31.88
N PRO A 584 19.13 -0.04 -31.96
CA PRO A 584 18.44 -1.31 -31.71
C PRO A 584 18.86 -2.47 -32.62
N ARG A 585 19.44 -2.20 -33.80
CA ARG A 585 19.91 -3.24 -34.73
C ARG A 585 21.08 -4.04 -34.13
N LEU A 586 21.91 -3.42 -33.28
CA LEU A 586 23.01 -4.09 -32.60
C LEU A 586 22.53 -5.18 -31.65
N LEU A 587 21.39 -4.96 -30.98
CA LEU A 587 20.80 -5.97 -30.10
C LEU A 587 20.40 -7.22 -30.89
N ILE A 588 19.75 -7.03 -32.04
CA ILE A 588 19.36 -8.14 -32.93
C ILE A 588 20.60 -8.88 -33.44
N LEU A 589 21.65 -8.15 -33.83
CA LEU A 589 22.91 -8.75 -34.26
C LEU A 589 23.57 -9.56 -33.14
N LEU A 590 23.62 -9.02 -31.92
CA LEU A 590 24.18 -9.74 -30.78
C LEU A 590 23.40 -11.03 -30.51
N VAL A 591 22.07 -10.97 -30.49
CA VAL A 591 21.23 -12.15 -30.28
C VAL A 591 21.49 -13.21 -31.35
N LYS A 592 21.64 -12.81 -32.62
CA LYS A 592 22.05 -13.72 -33.71
C LYS A 592 23.43 -14.33 -33.49
N ILE A 593 24.43 -13.53 -33.07
CA ILE A 593 25.79 -14.01 -32.78
C ILE A 593 25.78 -15.01 -31.62
N ILE A 594 25.00 -14.74 -30.57
CA ILE A 594 24.85 -15.63 -29.40
C ILE A 594 24.24 -16.98 -29.82
N GLY A 595 23.24 -16.96 -30.71
CA GLY A 595 22.61 -18.17 -31.23
C GLY A 595 23.52 -18.98 -32.17
N LEU A 596 24.24 -18.32 -33.09
CA LEU A 596 24.94 -18.97 -34.19
C LEU A 596 26.45 -19.21 -33.94
N ALA A 597 27.09 -18.41 -33.08
CA ALA A 597 28.55 -18.39 -32.92
C ALA A 597 28.99 -18.22 -31.45
N PRO A 598 28.80 -19.25 -30.58
CA PRO A 598 29.09 -19.15 -29.14
C PRO A 598 30.54 -18.76 -28.79
N ARG A 599 31.54 -19.19 -29.58
CA ARG A 599 32.95 -18.77 -29.39
C ARG A 599 33.15 -17.27 -29.59
N LEU A 600 32.44 -16.67 -30.54
CA LEU A 600 32.50 -15.23 -30.80
C LEU A 600 31.81 -14.45 -29.68
N SER A 601 30.65 -14.93 -29.20
CA SER A 601 29.96 -14.37 -28.04
C SER A 601 30.84 -14.33 -26.78
N GLU A 602 31.57 -15.42 -26.50
CA GLU A 602 32.50 -15.47 -25.37
C GLU A 602 33.61 -14.41 -25.51
N HIS A 603 34.19 -14.26 -26.71
CA HIS A 603 35.20 -13.24 -26.98
C HIS A 603 34.65 -11.82 -26.78
N LEU A 604 33.44 -11.54 -27.29
CA LEU A 604 32.76 -10.26 -27.19
C LEU A 604 32.40 -9.90 -25.73
N SER A 605 31.99 -10.89 -24.92
CA SER A 605 31.65 -10.67 -23.50
C SER A 605 32.81 -10.14 -22.65
N ARG A 606 34.05 -10.48 -23.05
CA ARG A 606 35.28 -10.06 -22.37
C ARG A 606 35.85 -8.74 -22.92
N ARG A 607 35.39 -8.30 -24.08
CA ARG A 607 35.91 -7.13 -24.81
C ARG A 607 34.77 -6.26 -25.36
N ALA A 608 34.02 -5.62 -24.47
CA ALA A 608 32.87 -4.79 -24.83
C ALA A 608 33.19 -3.65 -25.83
N ARG A 609 34.45 -3.20 -25.89
CA ARG A 609 34.92 -2.19 -26.87
C ARG A 609 34.84 -2.67 -28.33
N VAL A 610 34.84 -3.97 -28.59
CA VAL A 610 34.68 -4.52 -29.95
C VAL A 610 33.30 -4.21 -30.53
N PHE A 611 32.31 -3.87 -29.71
CA PHE A 611 31.02 -3.40 -30.22
C PHE A 611 31.06 -1.97 -30.75
N GLU A 612 32.07 -1.16 -30.39
CA GLU A 612 32.26 0.19 -30.93
C GLU A 612 32.62 0.13 -32.42
N SER A 613 33.42 -0.86 -32.85
CA SER A 613 33.78 -1.02 -34.27
C SER A 613 32.57 -1.44 -35.13
N VAL A 614 31.53 -2.03 -34.54
CA VAL A 614 30.27 -2.34 -35.25
C VAL A 614 29.46 -1.08 -35.59
N LEU A 615 29.76 0.04 -34.91
CA LEU A 615 29.13 1.33 -35.17
C LEU A 615 29.87 2.15 -36.24
N GLU A 616 31.02 1.68 -36.73
CA GLU A 616 31.79 2.38 -37.76
C GLU A 616 31.08 2.34 -39.13
N PRO A 617 31.09 3.46 -39.90
CA PRO A 617 30.60 3.46 -41.27
C PRO A 617 31.38 2.43 -42.10
N GLY A 618 30.67 1.50 -42.74
CA GLY A 618 31.26 0.46 -43.59
C GLY A 618 31.64 -0.84 -42.88
N PHE A 619 31.26 -1.04 -41.61
CA PHE A 619 31.52 -2.31 -40.89
C PHE A 619 31.00 -3.57 -41.64
N PHE A 620 29.89 -3.43 -42.38
CA PHE A 620 29.31 -4.53 -43.17
C PHE A 620 29.82 -4.58 -44.61
N ASP A 621 30.74 -3.70 -45.00
CA ASP A 621 31.34 -3.71 -46.33
C ASP A 621 32.33 -4.88 -46.45
N PRO A 622 32.61 -5.36 -47.67
CA PRO A 622 33.64 -6.36 -47.88
C PRO A 622 34.97 -5.92 -47.27
N LEU A 623 35.64 -6.83 -46.56
CA LEU A 623 36.98 -6.59 -46.02
C LEU A 623 37.89 -6.05 -47.12
N ALA A 624 38.66 -5.02 -46.79
CA ALA A 624 39.64 -4.46 -47.71
C ALA A 624 40.63 -5.53 -48.17
N ALA A 625 41.25 -5.33 -49.34
CA ALA A 625 42.27 -6.24 -49.83
C ALA A 625 43.37 -6.45 -48.77
N THR A 626 43.96 -7.64 -48.70
CA THR A 626 44.96 -8.02 -47.68
C THR A 626 46.09 -7.00 -47.54
N LYS A 627 46.47 -6.36 -48.66
CA LYS A 627 47.50 -5.31 -48.70
C LYS A 627 47.08 -4.05 -47.95
N THR A 628 45.81 -3.66 -48.03
CA THR A 628 45.24 -2.49 -47.32
C THR A 628 45.16 -2.77 -45.82
N ILE A 629 44.66 -3.95 -45.43
CA ILE A 629 44.61 -4.35 -44.01
C ILE A 629 46.02 -4.40 -43.39
N ALA A 630 47.02 -4.88 -44.14
CA ALA A 630 48.40 -4.91 -43.68
C ALA A 630 48.99 -3.49 -43.50
N LEU A 631 48.61 -2.54 -44.36
CA LEU A 631 49.02 -1.14 -44.23
C LEU A 631 48.36 -0.48 -43.02
N GLU A 632 47.04 -0.64 -42.85
CA GLU A 632 46.28 -0.13 -41.69
C GLU A 632 46.84 -0.68 -40.38
N LEU A 633 47.10 -1.98 -40.31
CA LEU A 633 47.71 -2.62 -39.13
C LEU A 633 49.12 -2.08 -38.85
N THR A 634 49.91 -1.79 -39.89
CA THR A 634 51.25 -1.21 -39.73
C THR A 634 51.17 0.22 -39.22
N GLU A 635 50.21 1.02 -39.69
CA GLU A 635 49.98 2.37 -39.18
C GLU A 635 49.52 2.37 -37.72
N ASP A 636 48.59 1.49 -37.35
CA ASP A 636 48.08 1.38 -35.98
C ASP A 636 49.11 0.82 -34.99
N LEU A 637 49.99 -0.09 -35.42
CA LEU A 637 51.10 -0.57 -34.59
C LEU A 637 52.22 0.48 -34.40
N ASN A 638 52.27 1.48 -35.28
CA ASN A 638 53.23 2.59 -35.20
C ASN A 638 52.67 3.83 -34.48
N ARG A 639 51.38 3.83 -34.12
CA ARG A 639 50.74 4.83 -33.24
C ARG A 639 50.74 4.35 -31.79
#